data_AF-A0A523WRF9-F1
#
_entry.id   AF-A0A523WRF9-F1
#
_cell.length_a   1.000
_cell.length_b   1.000
_cell.length_c   1.000
_cell.angle_alpha   90.00
_cell.angle_beta   90.00
_cell.angle_gamma   90.00
#
_symmetry.space_group_name_H-M   'P 1'
#
loop_
_entity.id
_entity.type
_entity.pdbx_description
1 polymer ?
#
loop_
_entity_poly.entity_id
_entity_poly.type
_entity_poly.pdbx_seq_one_letter_code
_entity_poly.pdbx_strand_id
1 'polypeptide(L)'
;MIRVKSINEFRQLREHLVANLDPTIPTIVICAGTACQASGSNDIMRVAKKYILQKHLVDEIKIRITGCHGFCEMGPFILSEPQRAFYHKVTIDDVPRILDAVLAGDYVEELLYRDPNTGEKYYRQDDIPFFKNQQRTIFSKNQLIDPIRIYDHIINGGYKAVEKTLSQMTPAQGVTEVKSSGLRGRGGAGFPTGLKWELLAKQSSDNGKYIVCNGDEGDPGAYMDRSLLEGNPHSIIEGMTIGAYGTGAIEGVIYVRNEYPLAIKHLIIAIRQAHELGVLGNDILGTGFSFDIDLVRGAGAFVCGEETALMRSIEGEVSEPRQRPPYPVEKGIDGRPTVINNVETWANIPFIINLGASEYAKIGTEGNSGTKIFSLVGKIKNTGLVEVPMGITIKKIINDIGGGPVGKARIKAVQTGGPSGGCIPARMFDLPIDYDSLAEAGSIMGSGGMIVMDENTCMVDVARYFMKFLKDESCGKCFTCRKGTQRMYEILDDVSRGKGTLEQLDLLEELALVVKDTTMCGLGQSAPNPVLSTLRYFREEYERHLIQKRCDAFVCKELVGAPCQSACPVGTEAWRYVAHIARGEYQEAYRTIREANPFPSVCARVCNHPCEDKCRAGTSGGQAIAIRALKRFVTDHVDPSVYEPERIRKADDDSPRVAIIGSGPAGLSAAHYLSLYGYKVTVFEAEDEPGGMLVSTIPGYRLPREVVRKEIDSLIDEDITLKCNSAFGRDVTIDGLFDDGYKAIFVAMGAHKSHRLEIEGEDSSGVYPSMQFLKAFNLRGENLASRGVVVVGGGNSAIDAARVAVRQKAVESVTVIYRRTRNEMPAYEEEIEAAIEEGIEIQTLVSPVRILSQNGRITGVECIKNELGEIDSSGRRRPVPVSGTEHIIP
;
A
#
# COMPACT_ATOMS: atom_id res chain seq x y z
N MET A 1 24.52 -22.08 -34.77
CA MET A 1 23.67 -20.96 -35.19
C MET A 1 24.08 -20.52 -36.60
N ILE A 2 23.17 -20.10 -37.47
CA ILE A 2 23.53 -19.57 -38.79
C ILE A 2 24.00 -18.13 -38.59
N ARG A 3 25.23 -17.79 -39.00
CA ARG A 3 25.72 -16.41 -39.00
C ARG A 3 25.18 -15.68 -40.21
N VAL A 4 24.40 -14.64 -39.96
CA VAL A 4 23.79 -13.77 -40.96
C VAL A 4 24.84 -12.75 -41.43
N LYS A 5 25.02 -12.62 -42.74
CA LYS A 5 26.04 -11.76 -43.35
C LYS A 5 25.46 -10.56 -44.08
N SER A 6 24.14 -10.48 -44.24
CA SER A 6 23.49 -9.34 -44.87
C SER A 6 22.12 -9.05 -44.26
N ILE A 7 21.65 -7.81 -44.41
CA ILE A 7 20.29 -7.40 -44.03
C ILE A 7 19.22 -8.27 -44.73
N ASN A 8 19.45 -8.67 -45.99
CA ASN A 8 18.50 -9.51 -46.73
C ASN A 8 18.45 -10.93 -46.16
N GLU A 9 19.59 -11.52 -45.80
CA GLU A 9 19.63 -12.82 -45.11
C GLU A 9 18.91 -12.76 -43.75
N PHE A 10 19.04 -11.64 -43.01
CA PHE A 10 18.32 -11.45 -41.76
C PHE A 10 16.79 -11.45 -41.96
N ARG A 11 16.31 -10.74 -42.99
CA ARG A 11 14.89 -10.71 -43.35
C ARG A 11 14.36 -12.10 -43.69
N GLN A 12 15.10 -12.84 -44.52
CA GLN A 12 14.74 -14.21 -44.89
C GLN A 12 14.71 -15.15 -43.67
N LEU A 13 15.68 -15.03 -42.76
CA LEU A 13 15.68 -15.79 -41.51
C LEU A 13 14.43 -15.49 -40.68
N ARG A 14 14.08 -14.21 -40.49
CA ARG A 14 12.89 -13.82 -39.74
C ARG A 14 11.60 -14.34 -40.39
N GLU A 15 11.46 -14.19 -41.70
CA GLU A 15 10.30 -14.70 -42.45
C GLU A 15 10.18 -16.22 -42.32
N HIS A 16 11.30 -16.95 -42.42
CA HIS A 16 11.33 -18.39 -42.23
C HIS A 16 10.93 -18.81 -40.80
N LEU A 17 11.43 -18.13 -39.78
CA LEU A 17 11.08 -18.41 -38.39
C LEU A 17 9.59 -18.16 -38.10
N VAL A 18 9.04 -17.07 -38.64
CA VAL A 18 7.61 -16.74 -38.48
C VAL A 18 6.73 -17.73 -39.24
N ALA A 19 7.12 -18.15 -40.44
CA ALA A 19 6.37 -19.12 -41.25
C ALA A 19 6.32 -20.52 -40.62
N ASN A 20 7.33 -20.90 -39.83
CA ASN A 20 7.40 -22.19 -39.13
C ASN A 20 6.67 -22.19 -37.77
N LEU A 21 6.07 -21.07 -37.35
CA LEU A 21 5.27 -21.05 -36.15
C LEU A 21 3.93 -21.73 -36.41
N ASP A 22 3.69 -22.81 -35.67
CA ASP A 22 2.35 -23.36 -35.55
C ASP A 22 1.62 -22.71 -34.35
N PRO A 23 0.64 -21.81 -34.61
CA PRO A 23 -0.15 -21.17 -33.56
C PRO A 23 -1.26 -22.06 -33.02
N THR A 24 -1.51 -23.22 -33.63
CA THR A 24 -2.57 -24.16 -33.19
C THR A 24 -2.15 -24.98 -31.99
N ILE A 25 -0.83 -25.16 -31.79
CA ILE A 25 -0.28 -25.87 -30.64
C ILE A 25 -0.36 -24.98 -29.40
N PRO A 26 -1.13 -25.36 -28.36
CA PRO A 26 -1.22 -24.59 -27.13
C PRO A 26 0.16 -24.42 -26.47
N THR A 27 0.36 -23.28 -25.81
CA THR A 27 1.61 -22.96 -25.12
C THR A 27 1.34 -22.62 -23.67
N ILE A 28 2.09 -23.25 -22.77
CA ILE A 28 2.13 -22.90 -21.35
C ILE A 28 3.32 -21.98 -21.12
N VAL A 29 3.03 -20.79 -20.64
CA VAL A 29 3.99 -19.72 -20.35
C VAL A 29 4.21 -19.67 -18.84
N ILE A 30 5.42 -20.03 -18.40
CA ILE A 30 5.80 -20.10 -16.99
C ILE A 30 6.70 -18.90 -16.67
N CYS A 31 6.25 -18.04 -15.75
CA CYS A 31 7.06 -16.93 -15.28
C CYS A 31 8.21 -17.43 -14.38
N ALA A 32 9.44 -17.18 -14.80
CA ALA A 32 10.66 -17.59 -14.10
C ALA A 32 11.58 -16.40 -13.79
N GLY A 33 11.04 -15.19 -13.65
CA GLY A 33 11.77 -14.07 -13.05
C GLY A 33 12.10 -14.34 -11.58
N THR A 34 13.09 -13.63 -11.03
CA THR A 34 13.62 -13.87 -9.67
C THR A 34 12.55 -13.99 -8.59
N ALA A 35 11.51 -13.14 -8.61
CA ALA A 35 10.40 -13.21 -7.64
C ALA A 35 9.60 -14.53 -7.73
N CYS A 36 9.28 -14.99 -8.94
CA CYS A 36 8.57 -16.26 -9.11
C CYS A 36 9.45 -17.48 -8.81
N GLN A 37 10.76 -17.40 -9.10
CA GLN A 37 11.70 -18.46 -8.68
C GLN A 37 11.78 -18.56 -7.17
N ALA A 38 11.82 -17.43 -6.45
CA ALA A 38 11.80 -17.40 -5.00
C ALA A 38 10.51 -18.03 -4.42
N SER A 39 9.38 -17.90 -5.14
CA SER A 39 8.10 -18.53 -4.77
C SER A 39 7.90 -19.95 -5.31
N GLY A 40 8.92 -20.60 -5.88
CA GLY A 40 8.86 -22.03 -6.28
C GLY A 40 8.66 -22.32 -7.77
N SER A 41 8.79 -21.34 -8.66
CA SER A 41 8.63 -21.55 -10.12
C SER A 41 9.60 -22.59 -10.72
N ASN A 42 10.79 -22.76 -10.15
CA ASN A 42 11.75 -23.77 -10.60
C ASN A 42 11.18 -25.20 -10.49
N ASP A 43 10.39 -25.48 -9.44
CA ASP A 43 9.73 -26.77 -9.27
C ASP A 43 8.58 -26.96 -10.24
N ILE A 44 7.79 -25.92 -10.48
CA ILE A 44 6.72 -25.90 -11.48
C ILE A 44 7.27 -26.24 -12.86
N MET A 45 8.37 -25.59 -13.27
CA MET A 45 9.04 -25.86 -14.54
C MET A 45 9.50 -27.32 -14.66
N ARG A 46 10.04 -27.88 -13.57
CA ARG A 46 10.51 -29.27 -13.53
C ARG A 46 9.36 -30.26 -13.67
N VAL A 47 8.26 -30.03 -12.95
CA VAL A 47 7.06 -30.88 -13.00
C VAL A 47 6.41 -30.81 -14.38
N ALA A 48 6.26 -29.61 -14.96
CA ALA A 48 5.68 -29.44 -16.29
C ALA A 48 6.47 -30.21 -17.36
N LYS A 49 7.81 -30.06 -17.37
CA LYS A 49 8.68 -30.81 -18.30
C LYS A 49 8.56 -32.32 -18.10
N LYS A 50 8.56 -32.78 -16.85
CA LYS A 50 8.43 -34.21 -16.53
C LYS A 50 7.09 -34.76 -17.03
N TYR A 51 5.99 -34.04 -16.81
CA TYR A 51 4.66 -34.46 -17.21
C TYR A 51 4.53 -34.62 -18.73
N ILE A 52 4.99 -33.61 -19.49
CA ILE A 52 4.99 -33.65 -20.96
C ILE A 52 5.78 -34.85 -21.48
N LEU A 53 6.96 -35.12 -20.92
CA LEU A 53 7.78 -36.26 -21.33
C LEU A 53 7.12 -37.60 -20.98
N GLN A 54 6.51 -37.72 -19.81
CA GLN A 54 5.83 -38.96 -19.38
C GLN A 54 4.58 -39.29 -20.19
N LYS A 55 3.89 -38.26 -20.69
CA LYS A 55 2.66 -38.38 -21.49
C LYS A 55 2.91 -38.33 -22.99
N HIS A 56 4.16 -38.18 -23.43
CA HIS A 56 4.56 -38.05 -24.84
C HIS A 56 3.92 -36.85 -25.58
N LEU A 57 3.70 -35.73 -24.89
CA LEU A 57 2.97 -34.56 -25.40
C LEU A 57 3.86 -33.50 -26.08
N VAL A 58 5.07 -33.86 -26.52
CA VAL A 58 6.09 -32.90 -26.98
C VAL A 58 5.64 -32.09 -28.21
N ASP A 59 4.84 -32.68 -29.07
CA ASP A 59 4.30 -32.05 -30.28
C ASP A 59 2.88 -31.48 -30.10
N GLU A 60 2.26 -31.74 -28.94
CA GLU A 60 0.88 -31.33 -28.63
C GLU A 60 0.81 -30.09 -27.74
N ILE A 61 1.84 -29.83 -26.92
CA ILE A 61 1.88 -28.63 -26.07
C ILE A 61 3.31 -28.09 -25.92
N LYS A 62 3.46 -26.78 -26.07
CA LYS A 62 4.75 -26.08 -25.91
C LYS A 62 4.89 -25.53 -24.49
N ILE A 63 6.13 -25.46 -24.00
CA ILE A 63 6.48 -24.71 -22.79
C ILE A 63 7.37 -23.55 -23.17
N ARG A 64 6.99 -22.34 -22.72
CA ARG A 64 7.84 -21.14 -22.77
C ARG A 64 8.17 -20.70 -21.35
N ILE A 65 9.46 -20.60 -21.05
CA ILE A 65 9.95 -20.10 -19.75
C ILE A 65 10.33 -18.64 -19.95
N THR A 66 9.70 -17.72 -19.23
CA THR A 66 9.85 -16.28 -19.48
C THR A 66 10.45 -15.56 -18.28
N GLY A 67 10.81 -14.28 -18.48
CA GLY A 67 11.08 -13.37 -17.37
C GLY A 67 9.82 -12.98 -16.58
N CYS A 68 9.95 -11.93 -15.77
CA CYS A 68 8.87 -11.36 -14.96
C CYS A 68 7.76 -10.75 -15.82
N HIS A 69 6.48 -11.00 -15.48
CA HIS A 69 5.31 -10.34 -16.09
C HIS A 69 4.73 -9.19 -15.25
N GLY A 70 5.23 -9.01 -14.03
CA GLY A 70 4.91 -7.86 -13.18
C GLY A 70 3.98 -8.13 -12.00
N PHE A 71 3.06 -9.10 -12.07
CA PHE A 71 2.10 -9.32 -10.98
C PHE A 71 2.69 -10.21 -9.86
N CYS A 72 3.68 -9.70 -9.14
CA CYS A 72 4.48 -10.45 -8.17
C CYS A 72 3.65 -11.04 -7.02
N GLU A 73 2.63 -10.33 -6.53
CA GLU A 73 1.74 -10.80 -5.46
C GLU A 73 1.05 -12.15 -5.77
N MET A 74 0.81 -12.40 -7.06
CA MET A 74 0.11 -13.58 -7.56
C MET A 74 1.07 -14.70 -7.99
N GLY A 75 2.38 -14.51 -7.79
CA GLY A 75 3.42 -15.48 -8.12
C GLY A 75 3.46 -16.68 -7.16
N PRO A 76 3.92 -17.86 -7.63
CA PRO A 76 4.24 -18.17 -9.03
C PRO A 76 2.95 -18.39 -9.84
N PHE A 77 2.99 -18.12 -11.14
CA PHE A 77 1.81 -18.22 -12.02
C PHE A 77 2.15 -18.81 -13.39
N ILE A 78 1.11 -19.32 -14.05
CA ILE A 78 1.15 -19.88 -15.40
C ILE A 78 0.13 -19.11 -16.27
N LEU A 79 0.54 -18.74 -17.48
CA LEU A 79 -0.35 -18.20 -18.52
C LEU A 79 -0.51 -19.24 -19.64
N SER A 80 -1.74 -19.51 -20.08
CA SER A 80 -2.01 -20.38 -21.24
C SER A 80 -2.22 -19.58 -22.53
N GLU A 81 -1.70 -20.04 -23.65
CA GLU A 81 -1.98 -19.52 -25.00
C GLU A 81 -2.65 -20.63 -25.82
N PRO A 82 -3.73 -20.35 -26.59
CA PRO A 82 -4.25 -19.03 -26.96
C PRO A 82 -5.31 -18.43 -26.02
N GLN A 83 -5.81 -19.19 -25.03
CA GLN A 83 -6.90 -18.75 -24.14
C GLN A 83 -6.56 -17.48 -23.32
N ARG A 84 -5.27 -17.23 -23.07
CA ARG A 84 -4.75 -16.19 -22.16
C ARG A 84 -5.27 -16.35 -20.74
N ALA A 85 -5.47 -17.59 -20.28
CA ALA A 85 -5.92 -17.86 -18.91
C ALA A 85 -4.75 -17.66 -17.94
N PHE A 86 -4.96 -16.86 -16.90
CA PHE A 86 -3.95 -16.56 -15.88
C PHE A 86 -4.22 -17.38 -14.62
N TYR A 87 -3.42 -18.43 -14.42
CA TYR A 87 -3.46 -19.30 -13.26
C TYR A 87 -2.49 -18.80 -12.20
N HIS A 88 -2.99 -18.34 -11.05
CA HIS A 88 -2.18 -17.71 -10.02
C HIS A 88 -1.87 -18.63 -8.84
N LYS A 89 -0.82 -18.30 -8.07
CA LYS A 89 -0.39 -19.05 -6.87
C LYS A 89 -0.32 -20.57 -7.10
N VAL A 90 0.18 -20.95 -8.28
CA VAL A 90 0.20 -22.34 -8.76
C VAL A 90 1.12 -23.18 -7.89
N THR A 91 0.65 -24.35 -7.46
CA THR A 91 1.46 -25.34 -6.75
C THR A 91 1.93 -26.45 -7.69
N ILE A 92 2.84 -27.31 -7.23
CA ILE A 92 3.34 -28.44 -8.02
C ILE A 92 2.23 -29.43 -8.40
N ASP A 93 1.19 -29.57 -7.57
CA ASP A 93 0.09 -30.51 -7.77
C ASP A 93 -0.94 -29.99 -8.78
N ASP A 94 -0.98 -28.67 -9.00
CA ASP A 94 -1.85 -28.02 -9.97
C ASP A 94 -1.35 -28.18 -11.41
N VAL A 95 -0.04 -28.35 -11.60
CA VAL A 95 0.60 -28.34 -12.92
C VAL A 95 -0.02 -29.37 -13.87
N PRO A 96 -0.15 -30.67 -13.52
CA PRO A 96 -0.82 -31.66 -14.37
C PRO A 96 -2.26 -31.26 -14.75
N ARG A 97 -3.03 -30.73 -13.80
CA ARG A 97 -4.42 -30.30 -14.02
C ARG A 97 -4.49 -29.18 -15.06
N ILE A 98 -3.58 -28.20 -14.97
CA ILE A 98 -3.47 -27.10 -15.93
C ILE A 98 -3.09 -27.62 -17.32
N LEU A 99 -2.11 -28.53 -17.41
CA LEU A 99 -1.69 -29.14 -18.66
C LEU A 99 -2.85 -29.86 -19.36
N ASP A 100 -3.59 -30.69 -18.62
CA ASP A 100 -4.73 -31.44 -19.15
C ASP A 100 -5.87 -30.50 -19.58
N ALA A 101 -6.18 -29.46 -18.79
CA ALA A 101 -7.20 -28.47 -19.13
C ALA A 101 -6.85 -27.68 -20.40
N VAL A 102 -5.59 -27.24 -20.53
CA VAL A 102 -5.12 -26.49 -21.70
C VAL A 102 -5.20 -27.34 -22.98
N LEU A 103 -4.86 -28.63 -22.91
CA LEU A 103 -5.01 -29.56 -24.04
C LEU A 103 -6.48 -29.78 -24.43
N ALA A 104 -7.38 -29.82 -23.44
CA ALA A 104 -8.82 -29.95 -23.67
C ALA A 104 -9.50 -28.65 -24.14
N GLY A 105 -8.79 -27.51 -24.12
CA GLY A 105 -9.39 -26.20 -24.38
C GLY A 105 -10.30 -25.70 -23.25
N ASP A 106 -10.13 -26.24 -22.04
CA ASP A 106 -10.91 -25.92 -20.83
C ASP A 106 -10.09 -25.08 -19.82
N TYR A 107 -10.69 -24.76 -18.68
CA TYR A 107 -10.10 -23.97 -17.60
C TYR A 107 -10.07 -24.72 -16.28
N VAL A 108 -8.99 -24.56 -15.52
CA VAL A 108 -8.99 -24.90 -14.08
C VAL A 108 -9.59 -23.73 -13.30
N GLU A 109 -10.93 -23.70 -13.20
CA GLU A 109 -11.70 -22.55 -12.67
C GLU A 109 -11.28 -22.07 -11.28
N GLU A 110 -10.82 -22.99 -10.42
CA GLU A 110 -10.38 -22.71 -9.05
C GLU A 110 -9.09 -21.87 -8.99
N LEU A 111 -8.28 -21.92 -10.05
CA LEU A 111 -6.98 -21.26 -10.14
C LEU A 111 -7.02 -19.95 -10.93
N LEU A 112 -8.18 -19.60 -11.50
CA LEU A 112 -8.38 -18.34 -12.20
C LEU A 112 -8.45 -17.18 -11.22
N TYR A 113 -7.93 -16.02 -11.64
CA TYR A 113 -7.94 -14.82 -10.81
C TYR A 113 -9.37 -14.39 -10.48
N ARG A 114 -9.59 -14.14 -9.19
CA ARG A 114 -10.83 -13.59 -8.65
C ARG A 114 -10.53 -12.28 -7.95
N ASP A 115 -11.26 -11.22 -8.32
CA ASP A 115 -11.10 -9.93 -7.63
C ASP A 115 -11.54 -10.08 -6.17
N PRO A 116 -10.67 -9.77 -5.19
CA PRO A 116 -10.97 -9.98 -3.78
C PRO A 116 -12.04 -9.03 -3.23
N ASN A 117 -12.35 -7.93 -3.92
CA ASN A 117 -13.35 -6.95 -3.50
C ASN A 117 -14.73 -7.22 -4.12
N THR A 118 -14.78 -7.58 -5.41
CA THR A 118 -16.05 -7.82 -6.13
C THR A 118 -16.43 -9.30 -6.18
N GLY A 119 -15.48 -10.21 -6.00
CA GLY A 119 -15.67 -11.64 -6.20
C GLY A 119 -15.84 -12.04 -7.67
N GLU A 120 -15.59 -11.13 -8.62
CA GLU A 120 -15.65 -11.39 -10.05
C GLU A 120 -14.48 -12.27 -10.49
N LYS A 121 -14.77 -13.29 -11.30
CA LYS A 121 -13.78 -14.22 -11.85
C LYS A 121 -13.38 -13.80 -13.27
N TYR A 122 -12.09 -13.76 -13.55
CA TYR A 122 -11.53 -13.33 -14.83
C TYR A 122 -10.94 -14.52 -15.60
N TYR A 123 -11.44 -14.74 -16.83
CA TYR A 123 -10.99 -15.84 -17.69
C TYR A 123 -9.76 -15.50 -18.52
N ARG A 124 -9.50 -14.20 -18.75
CA ARG A 124 -8.37 -13.72 -19.54
C ARG A 124 -7.52 -12.76 -18.74
N GLN A 125 -6.20 -12.89 -18.88
CA GLN A 125 -5.23 -11.98 -18.27
C GLN A 125 -5.52 -10.50 -18.60
N ASP A 126 -5.91 -10.23 -19.84
CA ASP A 126 -6.10 -8.87 -20.36
C ASP A 126 -7.26 -8.13 -19.67
N ASP A 127 -8.21 -8.86 -19.08
CA ASP A 127 -9.38 -8.29 -18.43
C ASP A 127 -9.11 -7.97 -16.94
N ILE A 128 -8.09 -8.58 -16.35
CA ILE A 128 -7.71 -8.37 -14.95
C ILE A 128 -7.31 -6.91 -14.75
N PRO A 129 -7.90 -6.18 -13.78
CA PRO A 129 -7.64 -4.75 -13.57
C PRO A 129 -6.16 -4.37 -13.49
N PHE A 130 -5.33 -5.23 -12.86
CA PHE A 130 -3.89 -5.04 -12.77
C PHE A 130 -3.22 -4.90 -14.15
N PHE A 131 -3.58 -5.73 -15.13
CA PHE A 131 -2.99 -5.68 -16.47
C PHE A 131 -3.72 -4.69 -17.39
N LYS A 132 -5.06 -4.62 -17.28
CA LYS A 132 -5.92 -3.79 -18.12
C LYS A 132 -5.65 -2.29 -17.98
N ASN A 133 -5.35 -1.84 -16.77
CA ASN A 133 -5.15 -0.43 -16.45
C ASN A 133 -3.70 0.06 -16.70
N GLN A 134 -2.84 -0.76 -17.30
CA GLN A 134 -1.46 -0.43 -17.63
C GLN A 134 -1.29 -0.18 -19.14
N GLN A 135 -0.28 0.62 -19.50
CA GLN A 135 0.16 0.77 -20.89
C GLN A 135 1.53 0.10 -21.04
N ARG A 136 1.52 -1.21 -21.27
CA ARG A 136 2.74 -2.04 -21.31
C ARG A 136 3.39 -2.04 -22.69
N THR A 137 4.33 -1.13 -22.95
CA THR A 137 5.01 -0.98 -24.25
C THR A 137 6.26 -1.86 -24.37
N ILE A 138 7.17 -1.80 -23.39
CA ILE A 138 8.42 -2.57 -23.41
C ILE A 138 8.32 -3.80 -22.52
N PHE A 139 7.58 -3.73 -21.41
CA PHE A 139 7.53 -4.80 -20.42
C PHE A 139 6.58 -5.94 -20.79
N SER A 140 5.59 -5.68 -21.66
CA SER A 140 4.69 -6.71 -22.20
C SER A 140 5.45 -7.78 -23.00
N LYS A 141 6.56 -7.43 -23.64
CA LYS A 141 7.32 -8.38 -24.48
C LYS A 141 7.95 -9.52 -23.68
N ASN A 142 8.22 -9.32 -22.38
CA ASN A 142 8.81 -10.34 -21.53
C ASN A 142 7.99 -11.64 -21.51
N GLN A 143 6.65 -11.56 -21.62
CA GLN A 143 5.80 -12.75 -21.60
C GLN A 143 5.80 -13.53 -22.93
N LEU A 144 6.33 -12.94 -23.99
CA LEU A 144 6.32 -13.51 -25.34
C LEU A 144 7.62 -14.26 -25.70
N ILE A 145 8.66 -14.15 -24.86
CA ILE A 145 10.00 -14.62 -25.20
C ILE A 145 10.61 -15.47 -24.09
N ASP A 146 11.34 -16.52 -24.47
CA ASP A 146 12.33 -17.15 -23.62
C ASP A 146 13.63 -16.32 -23.64
N PRO A 147 14.09 -15.73 -22.51
CA PRO A 147 15.22 -14.81 -22.48
C PRO A 147 16.56 -15.44 -22.89
N ILE A 148 16.64 -16.78 -22.93
CA ILE A 148 17.85 -17.50 -23.38
C ILE A 148 17.74 -18.00 -24.82
N ARG A 149 16.73 -17.55 -25.59
CA ARG A 149 16.53 -17.91 -26.99
C ARG A 149 16.37 -16.68 -27.88
N ILE A 150 17.45 -16.30 -28.58
CA ILE A 150 17.44 -15.20 -29.55
C ILE A 150 16.33 -15.29 -30.62
N TYR A 151 15.96 -16.50 -31.05
CA TYR A 151 14.94 -16.68 -32.09
C TYR A 151 13.54 -16.26 -31.63
N ASP A 152 13.20 -16.45 -30.35
CA ASP A 152 11.94 -15.96 -29.79
C ASP A 152 11.87 -14.43 -29.86
N HIS A 153 12.99 -13.74 -29.61
CA HIS A 153 13.07 -12.28 -29.75
C HIS A 153 12.85 -11.85 -31.21
N ILE A 154 13.51 -12.52 -32.18
CA ILE A 154 13.38 -12.21 -33.61
C ILE A 154 11.95 -12.42 -34.13
N ILE A 155 11.32 -13.53 -33.74
CA ILE A 155 9.92 -13.84 -34.07
C ILE A 155 8.98 -12.71 -33.60
N ASN A 156 9.24 -12.15 -32.42
CA ASN A 156 8.48 -11.05 -31.83
C ASN A 156 8.96 -9.66 -32.29
N GLY A 157 9.63 -9.58 -33.46
CA GLY A 157 10.06 -8.32 -34.07
C GLY A 157 11.39 -7.75 -33.55
N GLY A 158 12.14 -8.53 -32.78
CA GLY A 158 13.47 -8.18 -32.31
C GLY A 158 14.48 -7.99 -33.45
N TYR A 159 15.42 -7.06 -33.25
CA TYR A 159 16.41 -6.59 -34.23
C TYR A 159 15.83 -5.94 -35.50
N LYS A 160 14.51 -5.81 -35.62
CA LYS A 160 13.87 -5.04 -36.71
C LYS A 160 14.24 -3.56 -36.64
N ALA A 161 14.45 -3.01 -35.45
CA ALA A 161 14.88 -1.62 -35.33
C ALA A 161 16.32 -1.44 -35.82
N VAL A 162 17.23 -2.37 -35.48
CA VAL A 162 18.60 -2.38 -36.01
C VAL A 162 18.59 -2.49 -37.53
N GLU A 163 17.80 -3.41 -38.08
CA GLU A 163 17.62 -3.56 -39.53
C GLU A 163 17.17 -2.25 -40.19
N LYS A 164 16.15 -1.60 -39.62
CA LYS A 164 15.62 -0.31 -40.12
C LYS A 164 16.67 0.79 -40.04
N THR A 165 17.34 0.94 -38.90
CA THR A 165 18.36 1.96 -38.68
C THR A 165 19.53 1.79 -39.66
N LEU A 166 20.08 0.58 -39.81
CA LEU A 166 21.24 0.35 -40.66
C LEU A 166 20.92 0.42 -42.17
N SER A 167 19.69 0.12 -42.59
CA SER A 167 19.31 0.15 -44.01
C SER A 167 18.69 1.46 -44.49
N GLN A 168 18.03 2.22 -43.61
CA GLN A 168 17.18 3.36 -44.00
C GLN A 168 17.59 4.68 -43.35
N MET A 169 18.50 4.67 -42.39
CA MET A 169 18.89 5.87 -41.64
C MET A 169 20.39 6.09 -41.68
N THR A 170 20.78 7.35 -41.84
CA THR A 170 22.13 7.81 -41.50
C THR A 170 22.32 7.85 -39.97
N PRO A 171 23.57 7.78 -39.46
CA PRO A 171 23.84 7.94 -38.03
C PRO A 171 23.18 9.18 -37.41
N ALA A 172 23.28 10.33 -38.10
CA ALA A 172 22.69 11.58 -37.65
C ALA A 172 21.16 11.51 -37.56
N GLN A 173 20.49 10.89 -38.54
CA GLN A 173 19.03 10.69 -38.50
C GLN A 173 18.61 9.80 -37.33
N GLY A 174 19.39 8.76 -36.99
CA GLY A 174 19.13 7.93 -35.81
C GLY A 174 19.15 8.73 -34.51
N VAL A 175 20.15 9.62 -34.34
CA VAL A 175 20.21 10.52 -33.18
C VAL A 175 19.06 11.53 -33.18
N THR A 176 18.72 12.10 -34.34
CA THR A 176 17.59 13.02 -34.49
C THR A 176 16.26 12.34 -34.15
N GLU A 177 16.04 11.09 -34.56
CA GLU A 177 14.83 10.33 -34.24
C GLU A 177 14.65 10.19 -32.72
N VAL A 178 15.71 9.79 -32.00
CA VAL A 178 15.67 9.68 -30.53
C VAL A 178 15.49 11.05 -29.88
N LYS A 179 16.09 12.11 -30.42
CA LYS A 179 15.90 13.48 -29.93
C LYS A 179 14.46 13.96 -30.10
N SER A 180 13.87 13.75 -31.28
CA SER A 180 12.48 14.12 -31.59
C SER A 180 11.45 13.32 -30.78
N SER A 181 11.81 12.12 -30.31
CA SER A 181 10.93 11.32 -29.45
C SER A 181 10.68 11.95 -28.07
N GLY A 182 11.53 12.88 -27.63
CA GLY A 182 11.47 13.47 -26.30
C GLY A 182 11.91 12.55 -25.15
N LEU A 183 12.49 11.37 -25.44
CA LEU A 183 12.91 10.41 -24.41
C LEU A 183 13.86 11.04 -23.38
N ARG A 184 13.41 11.10 -22.14
CA ARG A 184 14.21 11.47 -20.96
C ARG A 184 14.81 10.23 -20.31
N GLY A 185 16.04 10.35 -19.80
CA GLY A 185 16.75 9.24 -19.15
C GLY A 185 15.99 8.66 -17.96
N ARG A 186 15.78 7.34 -17.98
CA ARG A 186 14.92 6.61 -17.02
C ARG A 186 15.56 6.23 -15.69
N GLY A 187 16.84 6.55 -15.51
CA GLY A 187 17.59 6.33 -14.26
C GLY A 187 17.40 7.41 -13.18
N GLY A 188 16.46 8.35 -13.37
CA GLY A 188 16.06 9.30 -12.31
C GLY A 188 16.21 10.78 -12.67
N ALA A 189 17.36 11.20 -13.19
CA ALA A 189 17.62 12.62 -13.46
C ALA A 189 16.81 13.21 -14.63
N GLY A 190 16.26 12.37 -15.51
CA GLY A 190 15.41 12.83 -16.62
C GLY A 190 16.12 13.70 -17.66
N PHE A 191 17.44 13.56 -17.86
CA PHE A 191 18.14 14.32 -18.90
C PHE A 191 17.70 13.87 -20.31
N PRO A 192 17.49 14.78 -21.29
CA PRO A 192 17.09 14.41 -22.65
C PRO A 192 18.11 13.51 -23.36
N THR A 193 17.71 12.28 -23.68
CA THR A 193 18.62 11.23 -24.19
C THR A 193 19.21 11.60 -25.55
N GLY A 194 18.39 12.08 -26.48
CA GLY A 194 18.86 12.46 -27.81
C GLY A 194 19.83 13.65 -27.79
N LEU A 195 19.70 14.57 -26.83
CA LEU A 195 20.70 15.65 -26.64
C LEU A 195 22.03 15.06 -26.13
N LYS A 196 21.98 14.12 -25.17
CA LYS A 196 23.18 13.43 -24.66
C LYS A 196 23.93 12.72 -25.79
N TRP A 197 23.20 12.08 -26.71
CA TRP A 197 23.75 11.38 -27.86
C TRP A 197 24.31 12.35 -28.91
N GLU A 198 23.63 13.47 -29.16
CA GLU A 198 24.15 14.52 -30.04
C GLU A 198 25.47 15.09 -29.54
N LEU A 199 25.60 15.32 -28.23
CA LEU A 199 26.84 15.80 -27.62
C LEU A 199 27.99 14.81 -27.78
N LEU A 200 27.73 13.51 -27.61
CA LEU A 200 28.73 12.46 -27.85
C LEU A 200 29.10 12.36 -29.33
N ALA A 201 28.11 12.43 -30.22
CA ALA A 201 28.33 12.34 -31.67
C ALA A 201 29.26 13.45 -32.17
N LYS A 202 29.14 14.66 -31.61
CA LYS A 202 29.99 15.83 -31.93
C LYS A 202 31.44 15.71 -31.44
N GLN A 203 31.75 14.83 -30.49
CA GLN A 203 33.13 14.65 -30.03
C GLN A 203 33.98 13.93 -31.08
N SER A 204 35.18 14.45 -31.31
CA SER A 204 36.24 13.75 -32.04
C SER A 204 36.99 12.81 -31.10
N SER A 205 37.25 11.58 -31.51
CA SER A 205 38.10 10.64 -30.78
C SER A 205 38.85 9.74 -31.75
N ASP A 206 40.18 9.78 -31.69
CA ASP A 206 41.05 8.91 -32.49
C ASP A 206 41.06 7.47 -31.94
N ASN A 207 40.71 7.29 -30.65
CA ASN A 207 40.74 6.00 -29.94
C ASN A 207 39.34 5.38 -29.78
N GLY A 208 38.36 5.80 -30.57
CA GLY A 208 36.97 5.35 -30.47
C GLY A 208 36.19 5.98 -29.32
N LYS A 209 34.90 5.62 -29.20
CA LYS A 209 33.97 6.12 -28.18
C LYS A 209 33.28 4.96 -27.49
N TYR A 210 32.82 5.19 -26.25
CA TYR A 210 32.08 4.23 -25.46
C TYR A 210 30.60 4.57 -25.34
N ILE A 211 29.77 3.54 -25.30
CA ILE A 211 28.42 3.62 -24.73
C ILE A 211 28.28 2.66 -23.55
N VAL A 212 27.53 3.06 -22.53
CA VAL A 212 27.37 2.27 -21.31
C VAL A 212 25.90 2.09 -20.96
N CYS A 213 25.54 0.86 -20.65
CA CYS A 213 24.29 0.50 -20.01
C CYS A 213 24.51 0.37 -18.50
N ASN A 214 23.95 1.30 -17.74
CA ASN A 214 23.97 1.27 -16.29
C ASN A 214 22.79 0.42 -15.77
N GLY A 215 23.11 -0.79 -15.31
CA GLY A 215 22.22 -1.71 -14.61
C GLY A 215 22.54 -1.86 -13.11
N ASP A 216 23.13 -0.84 -12.49
CA ASP A 216 23.34 -0.75 -11.05
C ASP A 216 22.10 -0.18 -10.34
N GLU A 217 21.00 -0.94 -10.42
CA GLU A 217 19.72 -0.59 -9.78
C GLU A 217 19.82 -0.82 -8.27
N GLY A 218 20.50 0.10 -7.58
CA GLY A 218 20.84 0.02 -6.16
C GLY A 218 19.68 0.30 -5.19
N ASP A 219 18.60 0.92 -5.67
CA ASP A 219 17.49 1.40 -4.82
C ASP A 219 16.73 0.23 -4.16
N PRO A 220 16.62 0.18 -2.81
CA PRO A 220 15.75 -0.73 -2.10
C PRO A 220 14.32 -0.68 -2.63
N GLY A 221 13.78 -1.85 -2.97
CA GLY A 221 12.44 -1.99 -3.52
C GLY A 221 12.33 -1.76 -5.02
N ALA A 222 13.38 -1.32 -5.72
CA ALA A 222 13.42 -1.25 -7.18
C ALA A 222 13.92 -2.57 -7.78
N TYR A 223 13.29 -3.00 -8.87
CA TYR A 223 13.68 -4.21 -9.63
C TYR A 223 13.17 -4.19 -11.09
N MET A 224 12.97 -3.00 -11.65
CA MET A 224 12.47 -2.81 -13.01
C MET A 224 13.57 -3.10 -14.04
N ASP A 225 14.78 -2.59 -13.81
CA ASP A 225 15.94 -2.89 -14.66
C ASP A 225 16.30 -4.37 -14.58
N ARG A 226 16.29 -4.93 -13.35
CA ARG A 226 16.47 -6.38 -13.15
C ARG A 226 15.53 -7.18 -14.04
N SER A 227 14.26 -6.81 -14.05
CA SER A 227 13.22 -7.58 -14.74
C SER A 227 13.32 -7.44 -16.26
N LEU A 228 13.84 -6.33 -16.77
CA LEU A 228 14.16 -6.17 -18.19
C LEU A 228 15.42 -6.97 -18.59
N LEU A 229 16.48 -6.93 -17.79
CA LEU A 229 17.69 -7.71 -18.06
C LEU A 229 17.47 -9.22 -17.96
N GLU A 230 16.65 -9.66 -17.00
CA GLU A 230 16.26 -11.07 -16.85
C GLU A 230 15.28 -11.50 -17.94
N GLY A 231 14.34 -10.64 -18.34
CA GLY A 231 13.25 -11.02 -19.24
C GLY A 231 13.52 -10.80 -20.73
N ASN A 232 14.27 -9.75 -21.08
CA ASN A 232 14.54 -9.39 -22.48
C ASN A 232 15.93 -8.72 -22.65
N PRO A 233 17.03 -9.44 -22.39
CA PRO A 233 18.39 -8.89 -22.55
C PRO A 233 18.67 -8.44 -24.00
N HIS A 234 18.07 -9.09 -25.00
CA HIS A 234 18.27 -8.74 -26.41
C HIS A 234 17.74 -7.35 -26.77
N SER A 235 16.65 -6.89 -26.15
CA SER A 235 16.15 -5.52 -26.39
C SER A 235 17.15 -4.45 -25.93
N ILE A 236 17.95 -4.72 -24.89
CA ILE A 236 19.00 -3.80 -24.42
C ILE A 236 20.16 -3.78 -25.41
N ILE A 237 20.61 -4.96 -25.85
CA ILE A 237 21.68 -5.11 -26.86
C ILE A 237 21.27 -4.40 -28.16
N GLU A 238 20.01 -4.57 -28.60
CA GLU A 238 19.45 -3.91 -29.78
C GLU A 238 19.48 -2.37 -29.63
N GLY A 239 19.04 -1.85 -28.48
CA GLY A 239 19.08 -0.41 -28.19
C GLY A 239 20.49 0.16 -28.17
N MET A 240 21.44 -0.55 -27.55
CA MET A 240 22.85 -0.17 -27.52
C MET A 240 23.44 -0.16 -28.93
N THR A 241 23.17 -1.16 -29.76
CA THR A 241 23.66 -1.23 -31.14
C THR A 241 23.19 -0.03 -31.97
N ILE A 242 21.92 0.37 -31.82
CA ILE A 242 21.35 1.58 -32.47
C ILE A 242 22.05 2.85 -31.97
N GLY A 243 22.27 2.97 -30.67
CA GLY A 243 22.97 4.12 -30.08
C GLY A 243 24.43 4.21 -30.50
N ALA A 244 25.12 3.08 -30.60
CA ALA A 244 26.48 3.01 -31.08
C ALA A 244 26.59 3.47 -32.54
N TYR A 245 25.69 3.00 -33.40
CA TYR A 245 25.61 3.45 -34.79
C TYR A 245 25.37 4.96 -34.90
N GLY A 246 24.42 5.49 -34.11
CA GLY A 246 24.09 6.93 -34.13
C GLY A 246 25.22 7.84 -33.61
N THR A 247 25.98 7.38 -32.61
CA THR A 247 27.01 8.20 -31.93
C THR A 247 28.43 7.98 -32.47
N GLY A 248 28.63 6.93 -33.26
CA GLY A 248 29.94 6.50 -33.76
C GLY A 248 30.79 5.77 -32.71
N ALA A 249 30.15 5.14 -31.73
CA ALA A 249 30.84 4.31 -30.75
C ALA A 249 31.11 2.91 -31.32
N ILE A 250 32.26 2.34 -30.95
CA ILE A 250 32.70 1.01 -31.37
C ILE A 250 32.74 0.01 -30.22
N GLU A 251 32.73 0.50 -28.98
CA GLU A 251 32.78 -0.32 -27.77
C GLU A 251 31.63 0.04 -26.83
N GLY A 252 31.04 -0.99 -26.24
CA GLY A 252 29.92 -0.92 -25.32
C GLY A 252 30.24 -1.62 -24.01
N VAL A 253 29.71 -1.12 -22.91
CA VAL A 253 29.80 -1.80 -21.62
C VAL A 253 28.41 -1.93 -21.00
N ILE A 254 28.04 -3.13 -20.57
CA ILE A 254 26.90 -3.33 -19.68
C ILE A 254 27.45 -3.52 -18.28
N TYR A 255 27.15 -2.58 -17.39
CA TYR A 255 27.51 -2.68 -15.97
C TYR A 255 26.32 -3.23 -15.20
N VAL A 256 26.48 -4.39 -14.56
CA VAL A 256 25.40 -5.02 -13.77
C VAL A 256 25.88 -5.30 -12.37
N ARG A 257 25.05 -4.94 -11.39
CA ARG A 257 25.33 -5.23 -9.98
C ARG A 257 25.44 -6.73 -9.70
N ASN A 258 26.32 -7.11 -8.77
CA ASN A 258 26.59 -8.51 -8.46
C ASN A 258 25.37 -9.24 -7.86
N GLU A 259 24.45 -8.50 -7.26
CA GLU A 259 23.23 -9.04 -6.66
C GLU A 259 22.22 -9.56 -7.70
N TYR A 260 22.45 -9.37 -9.00
CA TYR A 260 21.58 -9.84 -10.10
C TYR A 260 22.20 -11.03 -10.89
N PRO A 261 22.41 -12.20 -10.26
CA PRO A 261 23.09 -13.33 -10.91
C PRO A 261 22.32 -13.89 -12.12
N LEU A 262 20.98 -13.84 -12.09
CA LEU A 262 20.15 -14.31 -13.20
C LEU A 262 20.26 -13.40 -14.42
N ALA A 263 20.21 -12.08 -14.22
CA ALA A 263 20.43 -11.08 -15.27
C ALA A 263 21.81 -11.26 -15.92
N ILE A 264 22.87 -11.38 -15.11
CA ILE A 264 24.24 -11.64 -15.59
C ILE A 264 24.29 -12.91 -16.46
N LYS A 265 23.67 -14.00 -15.99
CA LYS A 265 23.62 -15.26 -16.74
C LYS A 265 22.91 -15.08 -18.09
N HIS A 266 21.76 -14.41 -18.12
CA HIS A 266 21.00 -14.19 -19.35
C HIS A 266 21.74 -13.27 -20.34
N LEU A 267 22.38 -12.21 -19.84
CA LEU A 267 23.21 -11.33 -20.66
C LEU A 267 24.39 -12.05 -21.31
N ILE A 268 25.12 -12.90 -20.57
CA ILE A 268 26.23 -13.69 -21.14
C ILE A 268 25.73 -14.55 -22.31
N ILE A 269 24.57 -15.19 -22.14
CA ILE A 269 23.96 -16.01 -23.20
C ILE A 269 23.54 -15.13 -24.38
N ALA A 270 22.86 -14.00 -24.12
CA ALA A 270 22.34 -13.11 -25.14
C ALA A 270 23.45 -12.44 -25.98
N ILE A 271 24.53 -11.97 -25.33
CA ILE A 271 25.71 -11.41 -26.01
C ILE A 271 26.34 -12.48 -26.92
N ARG A 272 26.57 -13.69 -26.39
CA ARG A 272 27.10 -14.79 -27.20
C ARG A 272 26.22 -15.11 -28.41
N GLN A 273 24.90 -15.21 -28.22
CA GLN A 273 23.95 -15.48 -29.31
C GLN A 273 23.93 -14.35 -30.34
N ALA A 274 24.04 -13.09 -29.91
CA ALA A 274 24.12 -11.94 -30.79
C ALA A 274 25.39 -11.96 -31.67
N HIS A 275 26.54 -12.38 -31.11
CA HIS A 275 27.78 -12.56 -31.86
C HIS A 275 27.67 -13.71 -32.87
N GLU A 276 27.14 -14.86 -32.43
CA GLU A 276 26.98 -16.04 -33.28
C GLU A 276 26.04 -15.76 -34.47
N LEU A 277 24.99 -14.96 -34.25
CA LEU A 277 24.04 -14.57 -35.29
C LEU A 277 24.61 -13.50 -36.25
N GLY A 278 25.56 -12.68 -35.82
CA GLY A 278 26.12 -11.57 -36.61
C GLY A 278 25.37 -10.24 -36.45
N VAL A 279 24.62 -10.06 -35.36
CA VAL A 279 23.96 -8.80 -35.00
C VAL A 279 24.75 -7.98 -33.97
N LEU A 280 25.92 -8.49 -33.55
CA LEU A 280 26.90 -7.83 -32.69
C LEU A 280 28.31 -8.30 -33.10
N GLY A 281 29.33 -7.47 -32.87
CA GLY A 281 30.73 -7.72 -33.25
C GLY A 281 31.14 -7.02 -34.54
N ASN A 282 32.00 -7.67 -35.33
CA ASN A 282 32.55 -7.11 -36.57
C ASN A 282 31.58 -7.25 -37.76
N ASP A 283 31.48 -6.17 -38.53
CA ASP A 283 30.70 -6.08 -39.77
C ASP A 283 29.24 -6.55 -39.60
N ILE A 284 28.52 -5.87 -38.70
CA ILE A 284 27.14 -6.18 -38.33
C ILE A 284 26.26 -6.14 -39.57
N LEU A 285 25.63 -7.28 -39.86
CA LEU A 285 24.77 -7.49 -41.04
C LEU A 285 25.40 -7.07 -42.38
N GLY A 286 26.73 -7.11 -42.52
CA GLY A 286 27.44 -6.77 -43.76
C GLY A 286 27.40 -5.28 -44.14
N THR A 287 27.27 -4.40 -43.15
CA THR A 287 27.08 -2.95 -43.35
C THR A 287 28.37 -2.14 -43.23
N GLY A 288 29.48 -2.78 -42.84
CA GLY A 288 30.75 -2.13 -42.49
C GLY A 288 30.78 -1.53 -41.08
N PHE A 289 29.64 -1.47 -40.38
CA PHE A 289 29.58 -1.02 -38.99
C PHE A 289 29.98 -2.15 -38.04
N SER A 290 30.79 -1.84 -37.03
CA SER A 290 31.24 -2.81 -36.02
C SER A 290 31.03 -2.22 -34.63
N PHE A 291 30.51 -3.05 -33.73
CA PHE A 291 30.24 -2.66 -32.36
C PHE A 291 30.28 -3.90 -31.47
N ASP A 292 31.01 -3.82 -30.36
CA ASP A 292 31.15 -4.92 -29.40
C ASP A 292 30.71 -4.50 -28.00
N ILE A 293 30.32 -5.47 -27.16
CA ILE A 293 29.82 -5.22 -25.80
C ILE A 293 30.54 -6.12 -24.80
N ASP A 294 31.16 -5.49 -23.80
CA ASP A 294 31.66 -6.15 -22.61
C ASP A 294 30.66 -6.11 -21.44
N LEU A 295 30.70 -7.15 -20.60
CA LEU A 295 29.89 -7.24 -19.38
C LEU A 295 30.79 -7.04 -18.15
N VAL A 296 30.56 -5.95 -17.42
CA VAL A 296 31.24 -5.66 -16.16
C VAL A 296 30.30 -5.97 -14.99
N ARG A 297 30.82 -6.69 -13.99
CA ARG A 297 30.09 -7.01 -12.77
C ARG A 297 30.49 -6.02 -11.68
N GLY A 298 29.50 -5.38 -11.06
CA GLY A 298 29.74 -4.47 -9.94
C GLY A 298 30.19 -5.18 -8.67
N ALA A 299 30.62 -4.41 -7.67
CA ALA A 299 31.14 -4.93 -6.40
C ALA A 299 30.23 -4.65 -5.18
N GLY A 300 28.96 -4.31 -5.42
CA GLY A 300 27.95 -4.14 -4.37
C GLY A 300 27.94 -2.77 -3.68
N ALA A 301 28.36 -1.70 -4.38
CA ALA A 301 28.39 -0.34 -3.83
C ALA A 301 27.33 0.54 -4.50
N PHE A 302 26.34 1.05 -3.75
CA PHE A 302 25.22 1.84 -4.28
C PHE A 302 25.66 3.10 -5.04
N VAL A 303 26.78 3.70 -4.63
CA VAL A 303 27.33 4.88 -5.31
C VAL A 303 27.74 4.60 -6.76
N CYS A 304 27.96 3.35 -7.16
CA CYS A 304 28.25 2.98 -8.54
C CYS A 304 27.08 3.25 -9.50
N GLY A 305 25.87 3.51 -8.99
CA GLY A 305 24.77 4.01 -9.81
C GLY A 305 24.99 5.43 -10.33
N GLU A 306 25.88 6.21 -9.70
CA GLU A 306 26.29 7.54 -10.15
C GLU A 306 27.22 7.45 -11.36
N GLU A 307 26.96 8.25 -12.40
CA GLU A 307 27.59 8.07 -13.71
C GLU A 307 29.13 8.09 -13.71
N THR A 308 29.75 8.95 -12.90
CA THR A 308 31.21 9.07 -12.85
C THR A 308 31.85 8.05 -11.90
N ALA A 309 31.15 7.66 -10.83
CA ALA A 309 31.57 6.57 -9.97
C ALA A 309 31.52 5.21 -10.71
N LEU A 310 30.50 5.00 -11.54
CA LEU A 310 30.37 3.84 -12.42
C LEU A 310 31.59 3.69 -13.34
N MET A 311 32.01 4.79 -13.98
CA MET A 311 33.18 4.81 -14.86
C MET A 311 34.44 4.34 -14.12
N ARG A 312 34.68 4.86 -12.90
CA ARG A 312 35.82 4.43 -12.09
C ARG A 312 35.76 2.95 -11.76
N SER A 313 34.57 2.44 -11.46
CA SER A 313 34.39 1.00 -11.23
C SER A 313 34.71 0.17 -12.48
N ILE A 314 34.37 0.64 -13.68
CA ILE A 314 34.75 -0.01 -14.95
C ILE A 314 36.27 0.04 -15.15
N GLU A 315 36.90 1.17 -14.82
CA GLU A 315 38.36 1.37 -14.89
C GLU A 315 39.15 0.57 -13.83
N GLY A 316 38.46 -0.16 -12.94
CA GLY A 316 39.07 -0.95 -11.86
C GLY A 316 39.54 -0.11 -10.66
N GLU A 317 39.09 1.15 -10.57
CA GLU A 317 39.40 2.07 -9.48
C GLU A 317 38.30 2.07 -8.39
N VAL A 318 38.57 2.77 -7.28
CA VAL A 318 37.57 3.01 -6.23
C VAL A 318 36.47 3.94 -6.77
N SER A 319 35.21 3.52 -6.60
CA SER A 319 34.00 4.18 -7.12
C SER A 319 33.66 5.48 -6.41
N GLU A 320 34.47 6.52 -6.60
CA GLU A 320 34.20 7.87 -6.11
C GLU A 320 33.77 8.80 -7.25
N PRO A 321 32.67 9.57 -7.10
CA PRO A 321 32.26 10.54 -8.10
C PRO A 321 33.36 11.56 -8.45
N ARG A 322 33.46 11.92 -9.73
CA ARG A 322 34.38 12.95 -10.26
C ARG A 322 33.67 14.30 -10.31
N GLN A 323 34.43 15.38 -10.09
CA GLN A 323 33.91 16.73 -10.23
C GLN A 323 33.64 17.01 -11.71
N ARG A 324 32.47 17.60 -12.01
CA ARG A 324 32.09 18.04 -13.34
C ARG A 324 32.18 19.57 -13.40
N PRO A 325 32.70 20.18 -14.49
CA PRO A 325 33.30 19.55 -15.68
C PRO A 325 34.70 18.94 -15.42
N PRO A 326 35.21 18.03 -16.30
CA PRO A 326 34.61 17.61 -17.58
C PRO A 326 33.46 16.60 -17.41
N TYR A 327 32.54 16.58 -18.38
CA TYR A 327 31.43 15.61 -18.39
C TYR A 327 31.83 14.28 -19.05
N PRO A 328 31.17 13.14 -18.73
CA PRO A 328 31.48 11.84 -19.35
C PRO A 328 31.44 11.85 -20.87
N VAL A 329 30.53 12.65 -21.46
CA VAL A 329 30.40 12.78 -22.92
C VAL A 329 31.63 13.42 -23.56
N GLU A 330 32.45 14.16 -22.82
CA GLU A 330 33.71 14.76 -23.28
C GLU A 330 34.91 13.87 -22.91
N LYS A 331 35.01 13.50 -21.63
CA LYS A 331 36.07 12.65 -21.08
C LYS A 331 35.47 11.64 -20.12
N GLY A 332 35.24 10.44 -20.64
CA GLY A 332 34.65 9.31 -19.96
C GLY A 332 35.69 8.25 -19.57
N ILE A 333 35.37 6.99 -19.86
CA ILE A 333 36.18 5.81 -19.55
C ILE A 333 37.52 5.90 -20.28
N ASP A 334 38.63 5.75 -19.56
CA ASP A 334 40.01 5.90 -20.08
C ASP A 334 40.24 7.25 -20.79
N GLY A 335 39.48 8.28 -20.39
CA GLY A 335 39.53 9.60 -21.02
C GLY A 335 38.84 9.69 -22.40
N ARG A 336 38.18 8.63 -22.86
CA ARG A 336 37.45 8.59 -24.14
C ARG A 336 36.01 9.12 -23.98
N PRO A 337 35.44 9.82 -24.99
CA PRO A 337 34.04 10.26 -24.95
C PRO A 337 33.08 9.10 -24.68
N THR A 338 32.26 9.23 -23.65
CA THR A 338 31.39 8.14 -23.16
C THR A 338 29.96 8.63 -22.90
N VAL A 339 28.96 7.91 -23.40
CA VAL A 339 27.57 8.12 -22.98
C VAL A 339 27.11 7.00 -22.07
N ILE A 340 26.45 7.36 -20.97
CA ILE A 340 25.92 6.42 -19.99
C ILE A 340 24.40 6.61 -19.94
N ASN A 341 23.67 5.53 -20.20
CA ASN A 341 22.21 5.49 -20.11
C ASN A 341 21.76 4.27 -19.30
N ASN A 342 20.62 4.40 -18.63
CA ASN A 342 20.01 3.35 -17.82
C ASN A 342 19.39 2.23 -18.69
N VAL A 343 19.28 1.01 -18.16
CA VAL A 343 18.69 -0.16 -18.83
C VAL A 343 17.32 0.13 -19.47
N GLU A 344 16.36 0.70 -18.73
CA GLU A 344 15.04 1.05 -19.28
C GLU A 344 15.12 2.08 -20.41
N THR A 345 16.13 2.98 -20.37
CA THR A 345 16.36 3.94 -21.46
C THR A 345 16.75 3.22 -22.75
N TRP A 346 17.66 2.24 -22.66
CA TRP A 346 18.06 1.42 -23.81
C TRP A 346 16.93 0.55 -24.34
N ALA A 347 16.11 -0.01 -23.45
CA ALA A 347 14.96 -0.83 -23.83
C ALA A 347 13.88 -0.05 -24.64
N ASN A 348 13.78 1.26 -24.43
CA ASN A 348 12.86 2.13 -25.20
C ASN A 348 13.34 2.41 -26.63
N ILE A 349 14.65 2.33 -26.91
CA ILE A 349 15.20 2.72 -28.22
C ILE A 349 14.62 1.88 -29.38
N PRO A 350 14.60 0.53 -29.33
CA PRO A 350 14.02 -0.26 -30.40
C PRO A 350 12.52 0.02 -30.62
N PHE A 351 11.80 0.35 -29.55
CA PHE A 351 10.39 0.69 -29.65
C PHE A 351 10.19 2.04 -30.36
N ILE A 352 10.96 3.06 -29.99
CA ILE A 352 10.96 4.38 -30.63
C ILE A 352 11.25 4.27 -32.13
N ILE A 353 12.31 3.54 -32.52
CA ILE A 353 12.68 3.42 -33.93
C ILE A 353 11.62 2.69 -34.75
N ASN A 354 11.00 1.65 -34.19
CA ASN A 354 9.96 0.90 -34.90
C ASN A 354 8.66 1.70 -35.03
N LEU A 355 8.23 2.38 -33.96
CA LEU A 355 6.98 3.14 -33.91
C LEU A 355 7.09 4.49 -34.64
N GLY A 356 8.24 5.15 -34.54
CA GLY A 356 8.48 6.52 -34.99
C GLY A 356 8.39 7.53 -33.83
N ALA A 357 9.27 8.52 -33.85
CA ALA A 357 9.43 9.53 -32.81
C ALA A 357 8.15 10.34 -32.55
N SER A 358 7.42 10.71 -33.61
CA SER A 358 6.19 11.51 -33.51
C SER A 358 5.07 10.76 -32.78
N GLU A 359 4.95 9.45 -33.01
CA GLU A 359 3.94 8.62 -32.35
C GLU A 359 4.35 8.29 -30.92
N TYR A 360 5.65 8.08 -30.66
CA TYR A 360 6.15 7.90 -29.29
C TYR A 360 5.92 9.16 -28.44
N ALA A 361 6.14 10.35 -28.99
CA ALA A 361 5.94 11.62 -28.29
C ALA A 361 4.49 11.90 -27.89
N LYS A 362 3.50 11.24 -28.53
CA LYS A 362 2.08 11.31 -28.15
C LYS A 362 1.76 10.50 -26.89
N ILE A 363 2.62 9.58 -26.49
CA ILE A 363 2.47 8.79 -25.27
C ILE A 363 3.02 9.63 -24.11
N GLY A 364 2.24 9.80 -23.04
CA GLY A 364 2.64 10.61 -21.88
C GLY A 364 2.12 12.05 -21.93
N THR A 365 2.84 12.98 -21.31
CA THR A 365 2.49 14.41 -21.26
C THR A 365 3.54 15.27 -21.94
N GLU A 366 3.21 16.54 -22.21
CA GLU A 366 4.14 17.48 -22.82
C GLU A 366 5.43 17.60 -21.99
N GLY A 367 6.59 17.53 -22.66
CA GLY A 367 7.91 17.49 -22.01
C GLY A 367 8.27 16.16 -21.33
N ASN A 368 7.32 15.22 -21.23
CA ASN A 368 7.46 13.97 -20.50
C ASN A 368 6.87 12.81 -21.31
N SER A 369 7.55 12.43 -22.39
CA SER A 369 7.07 11.41 -23.32
C SER A 369 7.36 9.97 -22.89
N GLY A 370 6.56 9.05 -23.41
CA GLY A 370 6.65 7.60 -23.23
C GLY A 370 6.03 7.09 -21.93
N THR A 371 6.35 5.84 -21.62
CA THR A 371 5.95 5.16 -20.39
C THR A 371 7.11 5.11 -19.39
N LYS A 372 6.78 4.78 -18.14
CA LYS A 372 7.72 4.48 -17.05
C LYS A 372 7.26 3.22 -16.33
N ILE A 373 8.20 2.36 -15.98
CA ILE A 373 7.96 1.20 -15.13
C ILE A 373 8.17 1.60 -13.66
N PHE A 374 7.16 1.38 -12.82
CA PHE A 374 7.27 1.51 -11.37
C PHE A 374 7.30 0.15 -10.69
N SER A 375 8.12 0.05 -9.65
CA SER A 375 8.07 -1.05 -8.70
C SER A 375 7.17 -0.67 -7.53
N LEU A 376 5.96 -1.22 -7.52
CA LEU A 376 4.94 -0.95 -6.53
C LEU A 376 5.04 -1.96 -5.38
N VAL A 377 5.45 -1.48 -4.21
CA VAL A 377 5.69 -2.29 -3.00
C VAL A 377 5.16 -1.61 -1.74
N GLY A 378 5.24 -2.28 -0.58
CA GLY A 378 4.82 -1.72 0.71
C GLY A 378 3.42 -2.18 1.12
N LYS A 379 2.64 -1.30 1.75
CA LYS A 379 1.30 -1.60 2.31
C LYS A 379 0.19 -1.49 1.25
N ILE A 380 0.33 -2.26 0.17
CA ILE A 380 -0.59 -2.29 -0.99
C ILE A 380 -1.00 -3.73 -1.34
N LYS A 381 -2.24 -3.96 -1.81
CA LYS A 381 -2.74 -5.31 -2.12
C LYS A 381 -1.99 -5.97 -3.28
N ASN A 382 -1.88 -5.28 -4.41
CA ASN A 382 -1.27 -5.83 -5.63
C ASN A 382 0.16 -5.31 -5.77
N THR A 383 1.12 -6.05 -5.22
CA THR A 383 2.56 -5.75 -5.38
C THR A 383 3.09 -6.22 -6.73
N GLY A 384 4.02 -5.46 -7.33
CA GLY A 384 4.51 -5.79 -8.66
C GLY A 384 5.21 -4.69 -9.44
N LEU A 385 5.38 -4.92 -10.74
CA LEU A 385 5.82 -3.92 -11.72
C LEU A 385 4.63 -3.41 -12.52
N VAL A 386 4.53 -2.08 -12.61
CA VAL A 386 3.44 -1.39 -13.32
C VAL A 386 4.03 -0.44 -14.36
N GLU A 387 3.71 -0.67 -15.64
CA GLU A 387 4.13 0.20 -16.73
C GLU A 387 3.00 1.16 -17.11
N VAL A 388 3.23 2.45 -16.94
CA VAL A 388 2.20 3.48 -17.09
C VAL A 388 2.71 4.66 -17.92
N PRO A 389 1.83 5.38 -18.64
CA PRO A 389 2.22 6.59 -19.33
C PRO A 389 2.62 7.67 -18.32
N MET A 390 3.62 8.48 -18.68
CA MET A 390 3.97 9.67 -17.90
C MET A 390 2.76 10.60 -17.75
N GLY A 391 2.63 11.22 -16.58
CA GLY A 391 1.50 12.09 -16.23
C GLY A 391 0.27 11.40 -15.65
N ILE A 392 0.27 10.06 -15.54
CA ILE A 392 -0.76 9.35 -14.75
C ILE A 392 -0.71 9.82 -13.28
N THR A 393 -1.85 9.88 -12.59
CA THR A 393 -1.88 10.30 -11.19
C THR A 393 -1.49 9.16 -10.25
N ILE A 394 -0.91 9.50 -9.09
CA ILE A 394 -0.59 8.54 -8.02
C ILE A 394 -1.85 7.76 -7.61
N LYS A 395 -2.99 8.45 -7.51
CA LYS A 395 -4.30 7.87 -7.14
C LYS A 395 -4.67 6.69 -8.04
N LYS A 396 -4.49 6.80 -9.36
CA LYS A 396 -4.80 5.73 -10.32
C LYS A 396 -3.89 4.52 -10.13
N ILE A 397 -2.58 4.75 -9.97
CA ILE A 397 -1.63 3.65 -9.72
C ILE A 397 -1.98 2.91 -8.43
N ILE A 398 -2.24 3.66 -7.35
CA ILE A 398 -2.48 3.07 -6.02
C ILE A 398 -3.84 2.35 -5.95
N ASN A 399 -4.91 2.98 -6.44
CA ASN A 399 -6.25 2.45 -6.25
C ASN A 399 -6.67 1.50 -7.38
N ASP A 400 -6.38 1.84 -8.63
CA ASP A 400 -6.92 1.12 -9.79
C ASP A 400 -6.00 -0.04 -10.22
N ILE A 401 -4.69 0.12 -10.10
CA ILE A 401 -3.69 -0.91 -10.43
C ILE A 401 -3.29 -1.69 -9.16
N GLY A 402 -2.90 -0.96 -8.11
CA GLY A 402 -2.46 -1.50 -6.83
C GLY A 402 -3.56 -2.11 -5.97
N GLY A 403 -4.84 -1.82 -6.25
CA GLY A 403 -5.98 -2.37 -5.51
C GLY A 403 -6.20 -1.77 -4.11
N GLY A 404 -5.48 -0.69 -3.77
CA GLY A 404 -5.61 0.02 -2.50
C GLY A 404 -4.91 -0.65 -1.29
N PRO A 405 -5.21 -0.20 -0.06
CA PRO A 405 -4.51 -0.62 1.15
C PRO A 405 -4.65 -2.10 1.47
N VAL A 406 -3.62 -2.65 2.13
CA VAL A 406 -3.72 -3.97 2.79
C VAL A 406 -4.59 -3.82 4.04
N GLY A 407 -5.72 -4.54 4.08
CA GLY A 407 -6.64 -4.54 5.22
C GLY A 407 -7.43 -3.23 5.36
N LYS A 408 -7.68 -2.81 6.61
CA LYS A 408 -8.53 -1.65 6.95
C LYS A 408 -7.73 -0.34 7.13
N ALA A 409 -6.41 -0.41 7.22
CA ALA A 409 -5.57 0.76 7.46
C ALA A 409 -5.53 1.67 6.24
N ARG A 410 -5.57 2.99 6.43
CA ARG A 410 -5.56 3.93 5.31
C ARG A 410 -4.14 4.17 4.83
N ILE A 411 -3.97 4.27 3.51
CA ILE A 411 -2.72 4.75 2.92
C ILE A 411 -2.58 6.23 3.25
N LYS A 412 -1.45 6.61 3.85
CA LYS A 412 -1.18 8.00 4.24
C LYS A 412 -0.10 8.66 3.38
N ALA A 413 0.78 7.88 2.78
CA ALA A 413 1.87 8.40 1.97
C ALA A 413 2.35 7.37 0.93
N VAL A 414 2.99 7.86 -0.12
CA VAL A 414 3.86 7.07 -1.00
C VAL A 414 5.25 7.70 -1.00
N GLN A 415 6.29 6.89 -1.08
CA GLN A 415 7.64 7.37 -1.32
C GLN A 415 8.05 6.96 -2.72
N THR A 416 8.61 7.91 -3.48
CA THR A 416 9.06 7.68 -4.86
C THR A 416 10.52 8.04 -5.00
N GLY A 417 11.25 7.31 -5.85
CA GLY A 417 12.62 7.66 -6.20
C GLY A 417 13.70 7.06 -5.31
N GLY A 418 13.42 5.92 -4.66
CA GLY A 418 14.41 5.21 -3.84
C GLY A 418 14.78 5.95 -2.55
N PRO A 419 15.85 5.55 -1.85
CA PRO A 419 16.20 6.08 -0.52
C PRO A 419 16.43 7.59 -0.49
N SER A 420 16.88 8.17 -1.61
CA SER A 420 17.06 9.62 -1.79
C SER A 420 15.80 10.33 -2.31
N GLY A 421 14.69 9.62 -2.37
CA GLY A 421 13.37 10.11 -2.73
C GLY A 421 12.63 10.82 -1.61
N GLY A 422 11.51 11.45 -1.94
CA GLY A 422 10.63 12.14 -1.00
C GLY A 422 9.38 11.34 -0.68
N CYS A 423 8.73 11.67 0.44
CA CYS A 423 7.43 11.14 0.84
C CYS A 423 6.31 12.09 0.42
N ILE A 424 5.38 11.62 -0.41
CA ILE A 424 4.22 12.37 -0.91
C ILE A 424 2.98 11.94 -0.10
N PRO A 425 2.27 12.87 0.56
CA PRO A 425 1.11 12.53 1.39
C PRO A 425 -0.13 12.21 0.55
N ALA A 426 -1.07 11.43 1.10
CA ALA A 426 -2.31 11.02 0.45
C ALA A 426 -3.16 12.18 -0.11
N ARG A 427 -3.10 13.35 0.54
CA ARG A 427 -3.77 14.58 0.09
C ARG A 427 -3.26 15.13 -1.27
N MET A 428 -2.12 14.62 -1.76
CA MET A 428 -1.52 14.99 -3.05
C MET A 428 -1.59 13.85 -4.07
N PHE A 429 -2.42 12.82 -3.89
CA PHE A 429 -2.45 11.69 -4.83
C PHE A 429 -3.04 12.03 -6.21
N ASP A 430 -3.68 13.18 -6.36
CA ASP A 430 -4.09 13.70 -7.67
C ASP A 430 -2.90 14.31 -8.45
N LEU A 431 -1.71 14.39 -7.85
CA LEU A 431 -0.48 14.84 -8.51
C LEU A 431 -0.16 13.91 -9.70
N PRO A 432 0.07 14.45 -10.91
CA PRO A 432 0.56 13.68 -12.03
C PRO A 432 2.01 13.23 -11.79
N ILE A 433 2.33 12.02 -12.24
CA ILE A 433 3.67 11.46 -12.14
C ILE A 433 4.46 11.81 -13.40
N ASP A 434 5.17 12.93 -13.30
CA ASP A 434 6.18 13.38 -14.24
C ASP A 434 7.38 13.94 -13.47
N TYR A 435 8.50 14.22 -14.15
CA TYR A 435 9.73 14.62 -13.45
C TYR A 435 9.58 15.96 -12.72
N ASP A 436 8.77 16.87 -13.24
CA ASP A 436 8.69 18.26 -12.80
C ASP A 436 7.73 18.36 -11.59
N SER A 437 6.55 17.75 -11.71
CA SER A 437 5.55 17.64 -10.63
C SER A 437 6.08 16.92 -9.39
N LEU A 438 6.87 15.85 -9.57
CA LEU A 438 7.48 15.14 -8.43
C LEU A 438 8.51 16.02 -7.70
N ALA A 439 9.31 16.80 -8.43
CA ALA A 439 10.31 17.68 -7.85
C ALA A 439 9.66 18.78 -6.98
N GLU A 440 8.54 19.35 -7.43
CA GLU A 440 7.77 20.34 -6.66
C GLU A 440 7.19 19.78 -5.35
N ALA A 441 6.81 18.49 -5.37
CA ALA A 441 6.38 17.75 -4.18
C ALA A 441 7.54 17.38 -3.23
N GLY A 442 8.78 17.76 -3.55
CA GLY A 442 9.95 17.40 -2.75
C GLY A 442 10.35 15.92 -2.88
N SER A 443 9.95 15.28 -3.98
CA SER A 443 10.32 13.91 -4.35
C SER A 443 11.05 13.89 -5.69
N ILE A 444 11.42 12.70 -6.16
CA ILE A 444 12.03 12.51 -7.48
C ILE A 444 11.47 11.23 -8.13
N MET A 445 11.65 11.12 -9.45
CA MET A 445 11.30 9.91 -10.19
C MET A 445 12.20 8.72 -9.78
N GLY A 446 13.51 8.99 -9.63
CA GLY A 446 14.54 7.97 -9.38
C GLY A 446 14.47 6.80 -10.38
N SER A 447 14.79 5.59 -9.91
CA SER A 447 14.64 4.36 -10.69
C SER A 447 13.19 3.94 -10.95
N GLY A 448 12.19 4.56 -10.29
CA GLY A 448 10.79 4.14 -10.35
C GLY A 448 10.35 3.25 -9.19
N GLY A 449 11.13 3.12 -8.11
CA GLY A 449 10.64 2.53 -6.86
C GLY A 449 9.50 3.38 -6.25
N MET A 450 8.40 2.72 -5.88
CA MET A 450 7.23 3.32 -5.23
C MET A 450 6.82 2.52 -3.99
N ILE A 451 7.09 3.05 -2.80
CA ILE A 451 6.79 2.41 -1.52
C ILE A 451 5.52 3.02 -0.91
N VAL A 452 4.48 2.20 -0.77
CA VAL A 452 3.19 2.59 -0.20
C VAL A 452 3.21 2.44 1.31
N MET A 453 2.80 3.48 2.03
CA MET A 453 2.82 3.55 3.49
C MET A 453 1.43 3.86 4.06
N ASP A 454 1.03 3.11 5.08
CA ASP A 454 -0.25 3.25 5.77
C ASP A 454 -0.12 3.98 7.12
N GLU A 455 -1.25 4.16 7.82
CA GLU A 455 -1.31 4.72 9.17
C GLU A 455 -0.52 3.92 10.22
N ASN A 456 -0.08 2.69 9.92
CA ASN A 456 0.77 1.88 10.80
C ASN A 456 2.27 2.06 10.52
N THR A 457 2.65 2.95 9.61
CA THR A 457 4.03 3.25 9.27
C THR A 457 4.47 4.53 9.97
N CYS A 458 5.61 4.60 10.66
CA CYS A 458 6.08 5.87 11.27
C CYS A 458 6.95 6.67 10.31
N MET A 459 6.62 7.95 10.06
CA MET A 459 7.40 8.76 9.12
C MET A 459 8.78 9.14 9.67
N VAL A 460 8.92 9.26 11.00
CA VAL A 460 10.23 9.44 11.66
C VAL A 460 11.12 8.23 11.42
N ASP A 461 10.58 7.02 11.60
CA ASP A 461 11.32 5.78 11.41
C ASP A 461 11.67 5.53 9.93
N VAL A 462 10.78 5.90 9.02
CA VAL A 462 11.04 5.86 7.57
C VAL A 462 12.22 6.78 7.20
N ALA A 463 12.20 8.03 7.66
CA ALA A 463 13.32 8.95 7.44
C ALA A 463 14.61 8.40 8.05
N ARG A 464 14.55 7.87 9.28
CA ARG A 464 15.69 7.24 9.97
C ARG A 464 16.25 6.04 9.19
N TYR A 465 15.39 5.19 8.65
CA TYR A 465 15.76 4.01 7.88
C TYR A 465 16.51 4.38 6.59
N PHE A 466 15.96 5.31 5.79
CA PHE A 466 16.64 5.76 4.58
C PHE A 466 17.93 6.53 4.89
N MET A 467 17.93 7.36 5.92
CA MET A 467 19.15 8.05 6.34
C MET A 467 20.24 7.10 6.81
N LYS A 468 19.88 5.98 7.45
CA LYS A 468 20.83 4.93 7.80
C LYS A 468 21.47 4.33 6.55
N PHE A 469 20.65 3.95 5.57
CA PHE A 469 21.13 3.41 4.29
C PHE A 469 22.05 4.41 3.58
N LEU A 470 21.61 5.66 3.40
CA LEU A 470 22.37 6.69 2.70
C LEU A 470 23.69 7.06 3.41
N LYS A 471 23.72 7.00 4.74
CA LYS A 471 24.94 7.17 5.53
C LYS A 471 25.93 6.05 5.23
N ASP A 472 25.48 4.80 5.22
CA ASP A 472 26.33 3.62 5.02
C ASP A 472 26.81 3.51 3.55
N GLU A 473 26.03 4.01 2.60
CA GLU A 473 26.35 4.02 1.16
C GLU A 473 27.12 5.28 0.67
N SER A 474 27.51 6.17 1.59
CA SER A 474 28.30 7.34 1.22
C SER A 474 29.70 6.95 0.75
N CYS A 475 30.12 7.42 -0.42
CA CYS A 475 31.52 7.25 -0.88
C CYS A 475 32.55 7.94 0.03
N GLY A 476 32.12 8.82 0.95
CA GLY A 476 32.99 9.44 1.94
C GLY A 476 33.81 10.64 1.46
N LYS A 477 33.74 11.01 0.18
CA LYS A 477 34.54 12.10 -0.42
C LYS A 477 34.17 13.50 0.06
N CYS A 478 32.88 13.85 0.05
CA CYS A 478 32.41 15.15 0.54
C CYS A 478 32.22 15.10 2.05
N PHE A 479 32.84 16.04 2.78
CA PHE A 479 32.66 16.13 4.24
C PHE A 479 31.19 16.33 4.62
N THR A 480 30.50 17.21 3.90
CA THR A 480 29.09 17.57 4.12
C THR A 480 28.17 16.36 3.92
N CYS A 481 28.35 15.57 2.86
CA CYS A 481 27.63 14.31 2.69
C CYS A 481 27.97 13.30 3.79
N ARG A 482 29.26 13.01 4.00
CA ARG A 482 29.72 11.96 4.92
C ARG A 482 29.29 12.20 6.37
N LYS A 483 29.43 13.45 6.85
CA LYS A 483 29.12 13.81 8.25
C LYS A 483 27.73 14.39 8.42
N GLY A 484 27.20 15.07 7.42
CA GLY A 484 25.83 15.57 7.46
C GLY A 484 24.81 14.45 7.47
N THR A 485 24.92 13.46 6.59
CA THR A 485 24.01 12.29 6.60
C THR A 485 24.10 11.49 7.91
N GLN A 486 25.32 11.31 8.43
CA GLN A 486 25.55 10.71 9.74
C GLN A 486 24.83 11.49 10.85
N ARG A 487 24.97 12.82 10.87
CA ARG A 487 24.40 13.66 11.94
C ARG A 487 22.87 13.74 11.84
N MET A 488 22.32 13.78 10.63
CA MET A 488 20.88 13.67 10.41
C MET A 488 20.33 12.34 10.94
N TYR A 489 21.02 11.22 10.66
CA TYR A 489 20.64 9.91 11.21
C TYR A 489 20.68 9.89 12.74
N GLU A 490 21.72 10.44 13.37
CA GLU A 490 21.84 10.51 14.83
C GLU A 490 20.66 11.28 15.46
N ILE A 491 20.30 12.44 14.90
CA ILE A 491 19.16 13.22 15.37
C ILE A 491 17.85 12.42 15.21
N LEU A 492 17.64 11.79 14.05
CA LEU A 492 16.45 10.96 13.81
C LEU A 492 16.37 9.76 14.76
N ASP A 493 17.50 9.15 15.08
CA ASP A 493 17.60 8.06 16.05
C ASP A 493 17.23 8.55 17.46
N ASP A 494 17.71 9.72 17.88
CA ASP A 494 17.32 10.36 19.14
C ASP A 494 15.82 10.68 19.19
N VAL A 495 15.24 11.22 18.11
CA VAL A 495 13.80 11.49 18.01
C VAL A 495 13.00 10.19 18.10
N SER A 496 13.43 9.13 17.39
CA SER A 496 12.77 7.81 17.43
C SER A 496 12.79 7.16 18.81
N ARG A 497 13.74 7.57 19.67
CA ARG A 497 13.88 7.12 21.05
C ARG A 497 13.23 8.05 22.06
N GLY A 498 12.62 9.16 21.61
CA GLY A 498 12.09 10.20 22.48
C GLY A 498 13.16 10.96 23.27
N LYS A 499 14.42 10.90 22.86
CA LYS A 499 15.54 11.60 23.50
C LYS A 499 15.87 12.93 22.82
N GLY A 500 15.25 13.21 21.68
CA GLY A 500 15.47 14.46 20.96
C GLY A 500 14.78 15.68 21.59
N THR A 501 15.09 16.86 21.04
CA THR A 501 14.48 18.15 21.42
C THR A 501 13.86 18.87 20.22
N LEU A 502 13.00 19.86 20.45
CA LEU A 502 12.36 20.60 19.35
C LEU A 502 13.38 21.41 18.55
N GLU A 503 14.40 21.96 19.21
CA GLU A 503 15.50 22.69 18.57
C GLU A 503 16.32 21.79 17.63
N GLN A 504 16.40 20.48 17.93
CA GLN A 504 17.04 19.54 17.02
C GLN A 504 16.26 19.31 15.73
N LEU A 505 14.94 19.57 15.69
CA LEU A 505 14.16 19.49 14.44
C LEU A 505 14.52 20.64 13.50
N ASP A 506 14.68 21.86 14.04
CA ASP A 506 15.10 23.02 13.25
C ASP A 506 16.54 22.85 12.75
N LEU A 507 17.43 22.35 13.63
CA LEU A 507 18.80 21.97 13.24
C LEU A 507 18.82 20.88 12.16
N LEU A 508 17.91 19.90 12.26
CA LEU A 508 17.81 18.81 11.28
C LEU A 508 17.40 19.36 9.90
N GLU A 509 16.45 20.28 9.86
CA GLU A 509 16.01 20.96 8.63
C GLU A 509 17.14 21.81 8.01
N GLU A 510 17.81 22.63 8.82
CA GLU A 510 18.96 23.44 8.38
C GLU A 510 20.09 22.55 7.83
N LEU A 511 20.46 21.50 8.56
CA LEU A 511 21.49 20.56 8.15
C LEU A 511 21.13 19.86 6.84
N ALA A 512 19.87 19.47 6.67
CA ALA A 512 19.39 18.83 5.46
C ALA A 512 19.53 19.75 4.23
N LEU A 513 19.20 21.04 4.37
CA LEU A 513 19.40 22.04 3.31
C LEU A 513 20.88 22.25 2.99
N VAL A 514 21.74 22.36 4.01
CA VAL A 514 23.19 22.50 3.81
C VAL A 514 23.76 21.30 3.05
N VAL A 515 23.40 20.07 3.42
CA VAL A 515 23.88 18.87 2.71
C VAL A 515 23.43 18.86 1.26
N LYS A 516 22.18 19.25 1.01
CA LYS A 516 21.60 19.36 -0.34
C LYS A 516 22.38 20.34 -1.21
N ASP A 517 22.70 21.52 -0.68
CA ASP A 517 23.32 22.60 -1.46
C ASP A 517 24.84 22.46 -1.63
N THR A 518 25.51 21.75 -0.71
CA THR A 518 26.99 21.71 -0.63
C THR A 518 27.62 20.37 -1.02
N THR A 519 26.81 19.40 -1.50
CA THR A 519 27.33 18.10 -1.93
C THR A 519 27.60 18.06 -3.44
N MET A 520 28.67 17.36 -3.85
CA MET A 520 29.17 17.32 -5.22
C MET A 520 28.33 16.48 -6.19
N CYS A 521 27.79 15.34 -5.75
CA CYS A 521 27.07 14.41 -6.62
C CYS A 521 25.56 14.43 -6.36
N GLY A 522 24.78 14.02 -7.37
CA GLY A 522 23.32 14.02 -7.28
C GLY A 522 22.75 13.13 -6.17
N LEU A 523 23.41 12.01 -5.86
CA LEU A 523 23.02 11.13 -4.76
C LEU A 523 23.11 11.85 -3.41
N GLY A 524 24.18 12.60 -3.17
CA GLY A 524 24.33 13.34 -1.92
C GLY A 524 23.48 14.60 -1.84
N GLN A 525 23.17 15.25 -2.97
CA GLN A 525 22.23 16.37 -3.04
C GLN A 525 20.78 15.91 -2.74
N SER A 526 20.42 14.70 -3.15
CA SER A 526 19.08 14.12 -2.93
C SER A 526 18.95 13.35 -1.61
N ALA A 527 20.06 12.95 -0.98
CA ALA A 527 20.06 12.23 0.30
C ALA A 527 19.19 12.86 1.43
N PRO A 528 19.04 14.20 1.54
CA PRO A 528 18.20 14.81 2.57
C PRO A 528 16.69 14.82 2.25
N ASN A 529 16.27 14.50 1.02
CA ASN A 529 14.85 14.52 0.62
C ASN A 529 13.90 13.72 1.51
N PRO A 530 14.22 12.49 1.99
CA PRO A 530 13.32 11.79 2.91
C PRO A 530 13.10 12.58 4.19
N VAL A 531 14.12 13.29 4.70
CA VAL A 531 14.02 14.14 5.90
C VAL A 531 13.21 15.40 5.64
N LEU A 532 13.54 16.12 4.56
CA LEU A 532 12.87 17.38 4.21
C LEU A 532 11.38 17.15 3.93
N SER A 533 11.03 16.09 3.21
CA SER A 533 9.64 15.78 2.89
C SER A 533 8.83 15.33 4.11
N THR A 534 9.40 14.51 5.00
CA THR A 534 8.69 14.08 6.22
C THR A 534 8.55 15.20 7.23
N LEU A 535 9.54 16.08 7.38
CA LEU A 535 9.40 17.31 8.17
C LEU A 535 8.33 18.22 7.59
N ARG A 536 8.33 18.43 6.26
CA ARG A 536 7.32 19.29 5.59
C ARG A 536 5.89 18.78 5.76
N TYR A 537 5.68 17.47 5.62
CA TYR A 537 4.32 16.92 5.52
C TYR A 537 3.79 16.21 6.77
N PHE A 538 4.68 15.81 7.67
CA PHE A 538 4.38 14.98 8.85
C PHE A 538 5.10 15.48 10.12
N ARG A 539 5.42 16.79 10.23
CA ARG A 539 6.07 17.40 11.40
C ARG A 539 5.40 17.02 12.73
N GLU A 540 4.08 16.96 12.71
CA GLU A 540 3.26 16.57 13.86
C GLU A 540 3.57 15.15 14.39
N GLU A 541 4.04 14.22 13.56
CA GLU A 541 4.55 12.92 14.07
C GLU A 541 5.84 13.09 14.87
N TYR A 542 6.76 13.96 14.43
CA TYR A 542 8.00 14.27 15.16
C TYR A 542 7.68 14.93 16.51
N GLU A 543 6.79 15.92 16.51
CA GLU A 543 6.37 16.61 17.74
C GLU A 543 5.72 15.65 18.73
N ARG A 544 4.90 14.70 18.28
CA ARG A 544 4.34 13.64 19.15
C ARG A 544 5.43 12.73 19.75
N HIS A 545 6.47 12.39 18.99
CA HIS A 545 7.60 11.62 19.52
C HIS A 545 8.35 12.38 20.62
N LEU A 546 8.47 13.69 20.48
CA LEU A 546 9.26 14.52 21.39
C LEU A 546 8.48 15.00 22.62
N ILE A 547 7.24 15.44 22.44
CA ILE A 547 6.39 16.03 23.49
C ILE A 547 5.61 14.93 24.21
N GLN A 548 4.88 14.10 23.46
CA GLN A 548 3.99 13.08 24.00
C GLN A 548 4.70 11.76 24.28
N LYS A 549 5.96 11.62 23.86
CA LYS A 549 6.76 10.38 23.95
C LYS A 549 6.01 9.16 23.41
N ARG A 550 5.30 9.34 22.29
CA ARG A 550 4.39 8.36 21.72
C ARG A 550 4.61 8.20 20.22
N CYS A 551 4.58 6.95 19.76
CA CYS A 551 4.58 6.59 18.34
C CYS A 551 3.27 5.87 17.95
N ASP A 552 2.42 6.50 17.14
CA ASP A 552 1.11 5.96 16.74
C ASP A 552 1.18 4.73 15.81
N ALA A 553 2.32 4.56 15.16
CA ALA A 553 2.62 3.40 14.32
C ALA A 553 3.18 2.21 15.13
N PHE A 554 3.50 2.42 16.41
CA PHE A 554 4.00 1.38 17.32
C PHE A 554 5.31 0.70 16.91
N VAL A 555 6.13 1.35 16.06
CA VAL A 555 7.40 0.81 15.55
C VAL A 555 8.62 1.26 16.38
N CYS A 556 8.56 2.47 16.96
CA CYS A 556 9.61 3.05 17.77
C CYS A 556 9.62 2.45 19.19
N LYS A 557 10.42 1.39 19.39
CA LYS A 557 10.39 0.56 20.61
C LYS A 557 10.51 1.31 21.95
N GLU A 558 11.27 2.40 22.01
CA GLU A 558 11.46 3.17 23.25
C GLU A 558 10.28 4.11 23.56
N LEU A 559 9.39 4.35 22.59
CA LEU A 559 8.23 5.23 22.72
C LEU A 559 6.90 4.46 22.81
N VAL A 560 6.98 3.14 22.91
CA VAL A 560 5.84 2.25 22.78
C VAL A 560 5.97 1.16 23.83
N GLY A 561 4.93 0.97 24.63
CA GLY A 561 4.79 -0.22 25.48
C GLY A 561 4.47 -1.45 24.62
N ALA A 562 3.56 -2.31 25.05
CA ALA A 562 2.95 -3.22 24.09
C ALA A 562 1.97 -2.44 23.19
N PRO A 563 1.98 -2.63 21.85
CA PRO A 563 1.08 -1.90 20.93
C PRO A 563 -0.40 -1.97 21.35
N CYS A 564 -0.82 -3.12 21.88
CA CYS A 564 -2.17 -3.35 22.39
C CYS A 564 -2.53 -2.54 23.64
N GLN A 565 -1.56 -2.21 24.51
CA GLN A 565 -1.75 -1.32 25.65
C GLN A 565 -1.79 0.14 25.18
N SER A 566 -0.84 0.54 24.33
CA SER A 566 -0.78 1.91 23.82
C SER A 566 -1.96 2.28 22.91
N ALA A 567 -2.57 1.30 22.24
CA ALA A 567 -3.80 1.48 21.48
C ALA A 567 -5.06 1.52 22.36
N CYS A 568 -5.00 1.08 23.62
CA CYS A 568 -6.13 1.09 24.53
C CYS A 568 -6.34 2.51 25.11
N PRO A 569 -7.50 3.17 24.91
CA PRO A 569 -7.74 4.51 25.46
C PRO A 569 -7.70 4.57 26.99
N VAL A 570 -7.98 3.44 27.65
CA VAL A 570 -7.97 3.31 29.12
C VAL A 570 -6.60 2.80 29.63
N GLY A 571 -5.67 2.46 28.74
CA GLY A 571 -4.33 1.99 29.11
C GLY A 571 -4.28 0.56 29.66
N THR A 572 -5.31 -0.28 29.42
CA THR A 572 -5.30 -1.67 29.89
C THR A 572 -4.12 -2.46 29.31
N GLU A 573 -3.38 -3.18 30.17
CA GLU A 573 -2.20 -3.96 29.80
C GLU A 573 -2.57 -5.28 29.11
N ALA A 574 -3.04 -5.21 27.86
CA ALA A 574 -3.52 -6.40 27.13
C ALA A 574 -2.49 -7.53 27.00
N TRP A 575 -1.22 -7.18 26.79
CA TRP A 575 -0.14 -8.15 26.75
C TRP A 575 0.02 -8.94 28.06
N ARG A 576 -0.21 -8.29 29.21
CA ARG A 576 0.02 -8.86 30.54
C ARG A 576 -1.10 -9.82 30.91
N TYR A 577 -2.37 -9.43 30.75
CA TYR A 577 -3.47 -10.36 31.06
C TYR A 577 -3.55 -11.52 30.07
N VAL A 578 -3.17 -11.33 28.80
CA VAL A 578 -3.08 -12.45 27.84
C VAL A 578 -2.00 -13.45 28.28
N ALA A 579 -0.86 -12.97 28.80
CA ALA A 579 0.18 -13.84 29.34
C ALA A 579 -0.30 -14.62 30.59
N HIS A 580 -1.05 -13.97 31.49
CA HIS A 580 -1.68 -14.64 32.63
C HIS A 580 -2.69 -15.71 32.20
N ILE A 581 -3.56 -15.42 31.21
CA ILE A 581 -4.49 -16.40 30.65
C ILE A 581 -3.75 -17.62 30.10
N ALA A 582 -2.65 -17.41 29.36
CA ALA A 582 -1.85 -18.49 28.79
C ALA A 582 -1.22 -19.41 29.87
N ARG A 583 -1.02 -18.90 31.09
CA ARG A 583 -0.53 -19.67 32.25
C ARG A 583 -1.65 -20.25 33.13
N GLY A 584 -2.92 -19.98 32.80
CA GLY A 584 -4.07 -20.36 33.64
C GLY A 584 -4.27 -19.47 34.87
N GLU A 585 -3.59 -18.32 34.95
CA GLU A 585 -3.62 -17.38 36.08
C GLU A 585 -4.80 -16.40 35.95
N TYR A 586 -6.04 -16.90 35.87
CA TYR A 586 -7.21 -16.08 35.53
C TYR A 586 -7.50 -14.96 36.53
N GLN A 587 -7.23 -15.17 37.82
CA GLN A 587 -7.39 -14.14 38.84
C GLN A 587 -6.42 -12.96 38.62
N GLU A 588 -5.15 -13.24 38.32
CA GLU A 588 -4.16 -12.19 37.99
C GLU A 588 -4.50 -11.47 36.68
N ALA A 589 -5.02 -12.22 35.69
CA ALA A 589 -5.53 -11.64 34.46
C ALA A 589 -6.67 -10.66 34.76
N TYR A 590 -7.62 -11.02 35.62
CA TYR A 590 -8.72 -10.15 36.01
C TYR A 590 -8.22 -8.89 36.72
N ARG A 591 -7.32 -9.03 37.71
CA ARG A 591 -6.73 -7.87 38.41
C ARG A 591 -6.06 -6.90 37.43
N THR A 592 -5.26 -7.43 36.51
CA THR A 592 -4.60 -6.63 35.46
C THR A 592 -5.61 -5.88 34.57
N ILE A 593 -6.72 -6.51 34.21
CA ILE A 593 -7.77 -5.84 33.41
C ILE A 593 -8.44 -4.75 34.25
N ARG A 594 -8.82 -5.06 35.49
CA ARG A 594 -9.63 -4.22 36.38
C ARG A 594 -8.87 -3.01 36.93
N GLU A 595 -7.55 -3.12 37.08
CA GLU A 595 -6.65 -2.05 37.55
C GLU A 595 -6.78 -0.78 36.71
N ALA A 596 -6.69 -0.92 35.38
CA ALA A 596 -6.81 0.20 34.46
C ALA A 596 -8.26 0.50 34.06
N ASN A 597 -9.16 -0.49 34.10
CA ASN A 597 -10.50 -0.37 33.55
C ASN A 597 -11.59 -0.60 34.62
N PRO A 598 -12.37 0.44 34.99
CA PRO A 598 -13.51 0.30 35.89
C PRO A 598 -14.63 -0.63 35.37
N PHE A 599 -14.73 -0.80 34.05
CA PHE A 599 -15.80 -1.54 33.39
C PHE A 599 -15.27 -2.71 32.53
N PRO A 600 -14.58 -3.71 33.14
CA PRO A 600 -13.96 -4.78 32.37
C PRO A 600 -14.95 -5.64 31.58
N SER A 601 -16.08 -6.01 32.17
CA SER A 601 -17.11 -6.91 31.63
C SER A 601 -17.95 -6.24 30.55
N VAL A 602 -18.25 -4.94 30.71
CA VAL A 602 -18.85 -4.11 29.66
C VAL A 602 -17.89 -3.97 28.48
N CYS A 603 -16.63 -3.57 28.72
CA CYS A 603 -15.65 -3.46 27.63
C CYS A 603 -15.38 -4.80 26.93
N ALA A 604 -15.50 -5.93 27.62
CA ALA A 604 -15.38 -7.24 27.02
C ALA A 604 -16.48 -7.57 25.98
N ARG A 605 -17.59 -6.83 25.99
CA ARG A 605 -18.74 -7.04 25.10
C ARG A 605 -18.88 -5.95 24.04
N VAL A 606 -18.74 -4.68 24.44
CA VAL A 606 -19.09 -3.55 23.56
C VAL A 606 -17.92 -2.70 23.09
N CYS A 607 -16.69 -2.97 23.57
CA CYS A 607 -15.49 -2.24 23.13
C CYS A 607 -15.22 -2.45 21.63
N ASN A 608 -14.78 -1.38 20.97
CA ASN A 608 -14.32 -1.37 19.58
C ASN A 608 -12.89 -1.89 19.40
N HIS A 609 -12.30 -2.47 20.46
CA HIS A 609 -11.07 -3.27 20.45
C HIS A 609 -9.92 -2.72 19.56
N PRO A 610 -9.55 -1.44 19.68
CA PRO A 610 -8.45 -0.85 18.88
C PRO A 610 -7.10 -1.55 19.10
N CYS A 611 -6.98 -2.26 20.23
CA CYS A 611 -5.84 -3.10 20.57
C CYS A 611 -5.64 -4.29 19.61
N GLU A 612 -6.69 -4.80 18.98
CA GLU A 612 -6.62 -5.89 18.01
C GLU A 612 -6.19 -5.38 16.62
N ASP A 613 -6.71 -4.23 16.19
CA ASP A 613 -6.33 -3.58 14.92
C ASP A 613 -4.83 -3.26 14.85
N LYS A 614 -4.23 -2.97 16.01
CA LYS A 614 -2.80 -2.64 16.15
C LYS A 614 -1.95 -3.83 16.62
N CYS A 615 -2.53 -5.02 16.67
CA CYS A 615 -1.82 -6.23 17.05
C CYS A 615 -0.73 -6.55 16.01
N ARG A 616 0.52 -6.75 16.46
CA ARG A 616 1.65 -7.09 15.57
C ARG A 616 1.41 -8.35 14.74
N ALA A 617 0.71 -9.34 15.32
CA ALA A 617 0.36 -10.56 14.59
C ALA A 617 -0.55 -10.26 13.39
N GLY A 618 -1.50 -9.33 13.55
CA GLY A 618 -2.39 -8.87 12.48
C GLY A 618 -1.71 -7.98 11.44
N THR A 619 -1.00 -6.93 11.89
CA THR A 619 -0.40 -5.93 10.99
C THR A 619 0.78 -6.45 10.15
N SER A 620 1.30 -7.63 10.50
CA SER A 620 2.34 -8.34 9.75
C SER A 620 1.78 -9.36 8.73
N GLY A 621 0.45 -9.38 8.52
CA GLY A 621 -0.21 -10.27 7.57
C GLY A 621 -0.75 -11.58 8.17
N GLY A 622 -0.64 -11.77 9.49
CA GLY A 622 -1.29 -12.87 10.21
C GLY A 622 -2.66 -12.48 10.77
N GLN A 623 -3.20 -13.30 11.69
CA GLN A 623 -4.43 -12.99 12.40
C GLN A 623 -4.13 -12.23 13.70
N ALA A 624 -4.93 -11.20 14.00
CA ALA A 624 -4.84 -10.50 15.28
C ALA A 624 -5.24 -11.41 16.44
N ILE A 625 -4.65 -11.20 17.62
CA ILE A 625 -5.09 -11.88 18.84
C ILE A 625 -6.48 -11.35 19.21
N ALA A 626 -7.42 -12.24 19.53
CA ALA A 626 -8.79 -11.92 19.94
C ALA A 626 -8.85 -11.39 21.39
N ILE A 627 -8.16 -10.28 21.65
CA ILE A 627 -7.96 -9.64 22.95
C ILE A 627 -9.30 -9.38 23.67
N ARG A 628 -10.33 -8.91 22.98
CA ARG A 628 -11.67 -8.65 23.55
C ARG A 628 -12.36 -9.94 23.98
N ALA A 629 -12.25 -11.00 23.18
CA ALA A 629 -12.82 -12.31 23.51
C ALA A 629 -12.10 -12.93 24.72
N LEU A 630 -10.77 -12.81 24.78
CA LEU A 630 -9.97 -13.24 25.94
C LEU A 630 -10.34 -12.46 27.21
N LYS A 631 -10.58 -11.14 27.10
CA LYS A 631 -11.10 -10.33 28.20
C LYS A 631 -12.45 -10.85 28.68
N ARG A 632 -13.37 -11.16 27.74
CA ARG A 632 -14.69 -11.71 28.06
C ARG A 632 -14.59 -13.04 28.79
N PHE A 633 -13.73 -13.94 28.30
CA PHE A 633 -13.46 -15.20 28.96
C PHE A 633 -13.07 -14.99 30.43
N VAL A 634 -12.14 -14.08 30.73
CA VAL A 634 -11.73 -13.80 32.12
C VAL A 634 -12.86 -13.20 32.94
N THR A 635 -13.56 -12.18 32.43
CA THR A 635 -14.63 -11.48 33.19
C THR A 635 -15.85 -12.36 33.45
N ASP A 636 -16.09 -13.38 32.62
CA ASP A 636 -17.22 -14.30 32.78
C ASP A 636 -16.90 -15.44 33.77
N HIS A 637 -15.61 -15.70 34.07
CA HIS A 637 -15.18 -16.81 34.94
C HIS A 637 -14.61 -16.38 36.29
N VAL A 638 -14.20 -15.12 36.44
CA VAL A 638 -13.58 -14.61 37.67
C VAL A 638 -14.52 -13.64 38.37
N ASP A 639 -14.68 -13.82 39.68
CA ASP A 639 -15.51 -12.90 40.47
C ASP A 639 -14.83 -11.53 40.65
N PRO A 640 -15.55 -10.41 40.48
CA PRO A 640 -15.02 -9.08 40.70
C PRO A 640 -14.38 -8.84 42.07
N SER A 641 -14.78 -9.59 43.11
CA SER A 641 -14.22 -9.48 44.46
C SER A 641 -12.73 -9.81 44.54
N VAL A 642 -12.13 -10.39 43.50
CA VAL A 642 -10.70 -10.70 43.42
C VAL A 642 -9.82 -9.45 43.37
N TYR A 643 -10.39 -8.30 43.00
CA TYR A 643 -9.70 -7.01 42.94
C TYR A 643 -10.10 -6.13 44.11
N GLU A 644 -9.13 -5.86 45.00
CA GLU A 644 -9.28 -4.90 46.10
C GLU A 644 -8.45 -3.64 45.77
N PRO A 645 -9.09 -2.50 45.47
CA PRO A 645 -8.36 -1.28 45.14
C PRO A 645 -7.70 -0.67 46.39
N GLU A 646 -6.47 -0.16 46.23
CA GLU A 646 -5.81 0.63 47.28
C GLU A 646 -6.56 1.95 47.52
N ARG A 647 -6.80 2.26 48.80
CA ARG A 647 -7.49 3.49 49.22
C ARG A 647 -6.52 4.46 49.89
N ILE A 648 -6.51 5.71 49.45
CA ILE A 648 -5.81 6.80 50.12
C ILE A 648 -6.74 7.33 51.21
N ARG A 649 -6.60 6.81 52.44
CA ARG A 649 -7.36 7.32 53.59
C ARG A 649 -6.84 8.71 53.99
N LYS A 650 -7.71 9.72 53.93
CA LYS A 650 -7.49 11.00 54.63
C LYS A 650 -7.84 10.81 56.11
N ALA A 651 -7.10 11.46 56.99
CA ALA A 651 -7.17 11.25 58.44
C ALA A 651 -8.39 11.91 59.12
N ASP A 652 -9.16 12.74 58.41
CA ASP A 652 -10.23 13.56 58.99
C ASP A 652 -11.62 13.28 58.38
N ASP A 653 -12.64 13.38 59.24
CA ASP A 653 -14.07 13.19 58.95
C ASP A 653 -14.68 14.30 58.05
N ASP A 654 -13.90 15.34 57.72
CA ASP A 654 -14.33 16.53 56.97
C ASP A 654 -13.97 16.46 55.47
N SER A 655 -14.10 15.26 54.89
CA SER A 655 -13.73 15.03 53.49
C SER A 655 -14.69 15.78 52.53
N PRO A 656 -14.18 16.58 51.56
CA PRO A 656 -15.02 17.39 50.69
C PRO A 656 -16.04 16.56 49.91
N ARG A 657 -17.28 17.04 49.82
CA ARG A 657 -18.35 16.41 49.05
C ARG A 657 -18.26 16.80 47.57
N VAL A 658 -18.37 15.82 46.68
CA VAL A 658 -18.37 16.01 45.22
C VAL A 658 -19.69 15.51 44.63
N ALA A 659 -20.33 16.33 43.80
CA ALA A 659 -21.52 15.92 43.06
C ALA A 659 -21.14 15.46 41.64
N ILE A 660 -21.74 14.38 41.17
CA ILE A 660 -21.57 13.88 39.81
C ILE A 660 -22.96 13.79 39.17
N ILE A 661 -23.13 14.41 38.01
CA ILE A 661 -24.40 14.38 37.27
C ILE A 661 -24.29 13.37 36.13
N GLY A 662 -25.05 12.28 36.21
CA GLY A 662 -25.11 11.17 35.27
C GLY A 662 -24.33 9.94 35.75
N SER A 663 -24.96 8.77 35.72
CA SER A 663 -24.37 7.48 36.15
C SER A 663 -23.88 6.63 34.97
N GLY A 664 -23.56 7.24 33.84
CA GLY A 664 -22.90 6.54 32.74
C GLY A 664 -21.45 6.13 33.07
N PRO A 665 -20.74 5.49 32.12
CA PRO A 665 -19.37 5.01 32.34
C PRO A 665 -18.41 6.09 32.88
N ALA A 666 -18.50 7.31 32.34
CA ALA A 666 -17.67 8.44 32.78
C ALA A 666 -17.98 8.87 34.22
N GLY A 667 -19.27 8.99 34.56
CA GLY A 667 -19.70 9.45 35.89
C GLY A 667 -19.37 8.43 36.98
N LEU A 668 -19.66 7.16 36.74
CA LEU A 668 -19.34 6.08 37.68
C LEU A 668 -17.82 5.83 37.81
N SER A 669 -17.05 5.97 36.73
CA SER A 669 -15.58 5.91 36.83
C SER A 669 -15.02 7.06 37.66
N ALA A 670 -15.53 8.28 37.46
CA ALA A 670 -15.15 9.43 38.27
C ALA A 670 -15.54 9.22 39.74
N ALA A 671 -16.73 8.69 40.02
CA ALA A 671 -17.16 8.37 41.38
C ALA A 671 -16.22 7.38 42.05
N HIS A 672 -15.90 6.28 41.36
CA HIS A 672 -15.00 5.24 41.84
C HIS A 672 -13.60 5.79 42.17
N TYR A 673 -12.96 6.53 41.25
CA TYR A 673 -11.61 7.03 41.55
C TYR A 673 -11.61 8.13 42.63
N LEU A 674 -12.64 8.98 42.70
CA LEU A 674 -12.76 9.98 43.75
C LEU A 674 -12.99 9.34 45.13
N SER A 675 -13.75 8.25 45.23
CA SER A 675 -13.91 7.52 46.50
C SER A 675 -12.60 6.91 46.97
N LEU A 676 -11.80 6.34 46.06
CA LEU A 676 -10.47 5.80 46.37
C LEU A 676 -9.49 6.89 46.86
N TYR A 677 -9.71 8.15 46.47
CA TYR A 677 -8.97 9.31 46.99
C TYR A 677 -9.56 9.91 48.29
N GLY A 678 -10.56 9.25 48.87
CA GLY A 678 -11.19 9.60 50.14
C GLY A 678 -12.22 10.73 50.04
N TYR A 679 -12.78 11.02 48.86
CA TYR A 679 -13.86 12.01 48.72
C TYR A 679 -15.23 11.35 48.89
N LYS A 680 -16.16 12.07 49.54
CA LYS A 680 -17.57 11.66 49.60
C LYS A 680 -18.27 12.09 48.31
N VAL A 681 -18.77 11.14 47.54
CA VAL A 681 -19.35 11.40 46.22
C VAL A 681 -20.85 11.14 46.23
N THR A 682 -21.63 12.03 45.63
CA THR A 682 -23.04 11.77 45.32
C THR A 682 -23.27 11.80 43.82
N VAL A 683 -23.75 10.70 43.26
CA VAL A 683 -24.05 10.54 41.83
C VAL A 683 -25.55 10.70 41.63
N PHE A 684 -25.96 11.64 40.78
CA PHE A 684 -27.35 11.91 40.44
C PHE A 684 -27.66 11.31 39.07
N GLU A 685 -28.65 10.43 38.99
CA GLU A 685 -29.12 9.77 37.76
C GLU A 685 -30.56 10.18 37.48
N ALA A 686 -30.86 10.49 36.21
CA ALA A 686 -32.18 10.92 35.79
C ALA A 686 -33.19 9.75 35.72
N GLU A 687 -32.71 8.57 35.34
CA GLU A 687 -33.51 7.34 35.27
C GLU A 687 -33.63 6.67 36.67
N ASP A 688 -34.42 5.61 36.75
CA ASP A 688 -34.71 4.87 37.99
C ASP A 688 -33.61 3.86 38.39
N GLU A 689 -32.73 3.47 37.46
CA GLU A 689 -31.56 2.63 37.71
C GLU A 689 -30.26 3.25 37.15
N PRO A 690 -29.09 2.99 37.80
CA PRO A 690 -27.81 3.53 37.33
C PRO A 690 -27.27 2.80 36.08
N GLY A 691 -26.37 3.45 35.35
CA GLY A 691 -25.64 2.89 34.19
C GLY A 691 -25.76 3.74 32.92
N GLY A 692 -26.63 4.74 32.90
CA GLY A 692 -26.77 5.70 31.80
C GLY A 692 -26.97 5.01 30.44
N MET A 693 -26.11 5.28 29.45
CA MET A 693 -26.22 4.68 28.11
C MET A 693 -26.01 3.15 28.09
N LEU A 694 -25.30 2.58 29.06
CA LEU A 694 -25.10 1.12 29.12
C LEU A 694 -26.42 0.38 29.26
N VAL A 695 -27.36 0.99 29.98
CA VAL A 695 -28.67 0.42 30.27
C VAL A 695 -29.74 0.99 29.33
N SER A 696 -29.66 2.29 29.04
CA SER A 696 -30.72 2.97 28.30
C SER A 696 -30.65 2.73 26.78
N THR A 697 -29.47 2.56 26.17
CA THR A 697 -29.37 2.45 24.70
C THR A 697 -28.85 1.10 24.20
N ILE A 698 -28.01 0.41 24.98
CA ILE A 698 -27.48 -0.89 24.57
C ILE A 698 -28.48 -2.00 24.94
N PRO A 699 -28.95 -2.83 23.98
CA PRO A 699 -29.90 -3.90 24.26
C PRO A 699 -29.33 -5.03 25.13
N GLY A 700 -30.20 -5.67 25.92
CA GLY A 700 -29.82 -6.73 26.85
C GLY A 700 -29.18 -7.98 26.23
N TYR A 701 -29.51 -8.32 24.97
CA TYR A 701 -28.88 -9.45 24.28
C TYR A 701 -27.40 -9.21 23.98
N ARG A 702 -27.00 -7.93 23.85
CA ARG A 702 -25.63 -7.50 23.56
C ARG A 702 -24.85 -7.19 24.84
N LEU A 703 -25.53 -6.54 25.79
CA LEU A 703 -24.99 -6.22 27.10
C LEU A 703 -26.00 -6.62 28.19
N PRO A 704 -25.89 -7.84 28.74
CA PRO A 704 -26.84 -8.35 29.74
C PRO A 704 -26.94 -7.43 30.96
N ARG A 705 -28.17 -7.17 31.42
CA ARG A 705 -28.44 -6.24 32.53
C ARG A 705 -27.81 -6.69 33.84
N GLU A 706 -27.80 -7.99 34.10
CA GLU A 706 -27.14 -8.58 35.27
C GLU A 706 -25.63 -8.33 35.30
N VAL A 707 -24.96 -8.36 34.14
CA VAL A 707 -23.52 -8.06 34.02
C VAL A 707 -23.25 -6.60 34.35
N VAL A 708 -24.09 -5.68 33.83
CA VAL A 708 -23.96 -4.24 34.13
C VAL A 708 -24.19 -3.99 35.61
N ARG A 709 -25.25 -4.55 36.21
CA ARG A 709 -25.53 -4.38 37.65
C ARG A 709 -24.38 -4.89 38.51
N LYS A 710 -23.92 -6.13 38.28
CA LYS A 710 -22.78 -6.71 39.02
C LYS A 710 -21.52 -5.84 38.92
N GLU A 711 -21.27 -5.27 37.75
CA GLU A 711 -20.12 -4.38 37.53
C GLU A 711 -20.28 -3.03 38.24
N ILE A 712 -21.48 -2.41 38.19
CA ILE A 712 -21.78 -1.19 38.94
C ILE A 712 -21.65 -1.44 40.44
N ASP A 713 -22.24 -2.51 40.97
CA ASP A 713 -22.16 -2.86 42.38
C ASP A 713 -20.70 -3.01 42.86
N SER A 714 -19.81 -3.52 42.00
CA SER A 714 -18.37 -3.62 42.30
C SER A 714 -17.63 -2.27 42.35
N LEU A 715 -18.25 -1.18 41.87
CA LEU A 715 -17.69 0.16 41.87
C LEU A 715 -18.17 1.01 43.05
N ILE A 716 -19.32 0.66 43.64
CA ILE A 716 -19.95 1.42 44.72
C ILE A 716 -19.39 0.97 46.06
N ASP A 717 -18.97 1.94 46.87
CA ASP A 717 -18.52 1.75 48.24
C ASP A 717 -19.25 2.69 49.20
N GLU A 718 -18.84 2.70 50.47
CA GLU A 718 -19.42 3.51 51.55
C GLU A 718 -19.27 5.04 51.34
N ASP A 719 -18.40 5.48 50.43
CA ASP A 719 -18.17 6.89 50.12
C ASP A 719 -19.00 7.36 48.92
N ILE A 720 -19.69 6.46 48.22
CA ILE A 720 -20.49 6.76 47.03
C ILE A 720 -21.98 6.61 47.34
N THR A 721 -22.72 7.71 47.23
CA THR A 721 -24.19 7.73 47.31
C THR A 721 -24.81 7.86 45.92
N LEU A 722 -25.67 6.91 45.54
CA LEU A 722 -26.45 6.98 44.29
C LEU A 722 -27.85 7.56 44.54
N LYS A 723 -28.23 8.58 43.77
CA LYS A 723 -29.56 9.20 43.77
C LYS A 723 -30.17 9.12 42.37
N CYS A 724 -31.03 8.12 42.16
CA CYS A 724 -31.79 7.95 40.92
C CYS A 724 -33.02 8.88 40.89
N ASN A 725 -33.71 8.97 39.76
CA ASN A 725 -34.86 9.86 39.53
C ASN A 725 -34.57 11.34 39.83
N SER A 726 -33.34 11.79 39.56
CA SER A 726 -32.83 13.14 39.81
C SER A 726 -32.26 13.75 38.53
N ALA A 727 -33.14 14.38 37.75
CA ALA A 727 -32.77 14.96 36.46
C ALA A 727 -32.16 16.37 36.60
N PHE A 728 -31.03 16.57 35.93
CA PHE A 728 -30.37 17.88 35.87
C PHE A 728 -31.23 18.92 35.15
N GLY A 729 -31.34 20.10 35.76
CA GLY A 729 -32.18 21.20 35.29
C GLY A 729 -33.65 21.13 35.73
N ARG A 730 -34.12 19.98 36.21
CA ARG A 730 -35.47 19.81 36.79
C ARG A 730 -35.42 19.61 38.30
N ASP A 731 -34.66 18.63 38.75
CA ASP A 731 -34.60 18.18 40.14
C ASP A 731 -33.32 18.66 40.84
N VAL A 732 -32.25 18.88 40.08
CA VAL A 732 -30.97 19.42 40.59
C VAL A 732 -30.41 20.50 39.66
N THR A 733 -29.84 21.56 40.22
CA THR A 733 -29.17 22.65 39.50
C THR A 733 -27.73 22.81 39.99
N ILE A 734 -26.86 23.42 39.18
CA ILE A 734 -25.45 23.66 39.57
C ILE A 734 -25.38 24.51 40.83
N ASP A 735 -26.10 25.63 40.87
CA ASP A 735 -26.11 26.55 42.01
C ASP A 735 -26.66 25.86 43.27
N GLY A 736 -27.76 25.12 43.14
CA GLY A 736 -28.35 24.37 44.26
C GLY A 736 -27.41 23.31 44.83
N LEU A 737 -26.60 22.65 43.99
CA LEU A 737 -25.58 21.71 44.47
C LEU A 737 -24.44 22.44 45.22
N PHE A 738 -24.03 23.64 44.79
CA PHE A 738 -23.05 24.39 45.58
C PHE A 738 -23.64 24.86 46.92
N ASP A 739 -24.90 25.28 46.94
CA ASP A 739 -25.62 25.66 48.15
C ASP A 739 -25.80 24.48 49.12
N ASP A 740 -25.98 23.25 48.60
CA ASP A 740 -26.03 21.99 49.36
C ASP A 740 -24.66 21.55 49.95
N GLY A 741 -23.62 22.35 49.73
CA GLY A 741 -22.29 22.17 50.31
C GLY A 741 -21.32 21.31 49.50
N TYR A 742 -21.67 20.91 48.27
CA TYR A 742 -20.72 20.24 47.37
C TYR A 742 -19.62 21.23 46.95
N LYS A 743 -18.36 20.79 46.99
CA LYS A 743 -17.20 21.63 46.64
C LYS A 743 -16.79 21.56 45.19
N ALA A 744 -17.21 20.50 44.49
CA ALA A 744 -16.99 20.32 43.07
C ALA A 744 -18.17 19.57 42.45
N ILE A 745 -18.39 19.84 41.15
CA ILE A 745 -19.45 19.23 40.37
C ILE A 745 -18.84 18.71 39.06
N PHE A 746 -19.03 17.42 38.77
CA PHE A 746 -18.64 16.81 37.50
C PHE A 746 -19.87 16.46 36.67
N VAL A 747 -19.95 16.99 35.44
CA VAL A 747 -21.12 16.83 34.57
C VAL A 747 -20.83 15.76 33.50
N ALA A 748 -21.46 14.60 33.64
CA ALA A 748 -21.24 13.40 32.81
C ALA A 748 -22.52 12.92 32.09
N MET A 749 -23.26 13.85 31.47
CA MET A 749 -24.60 13.60 30.88
C MET A 749 -24.60 12.79 29.57
N GLY A 750 -23.43 12.55 28.97
CA GLY A 750 -23.28 11.78 27.72
C GLY A 750 -23.84 12.45 26.47
N ALA A 751 -23.53 11.88 25.30
CA ALA A 751 -23.99 12.35 24.00
C ALA A 751 -25.29 11.64 23.58
N HIS A 752 -26.43 12.17 24.03
CA HIS A 752 -27.75 11.56 23.83
C HIS A 752 -28.46 11.98 22.53
N LYS A 753 -27.92 12.95 21.78
CA LYS A 753 -28.52 13.47 20.55
C LYS A 753 -28.12 12.62 19.34
N SER A 754 -29.10 12.30 18.49
CA SER A 754 -28.87 11.61 17.20
C SER A 754 -28.61 12.62 16.09
N HIS A 755 -27.91 12.20 15.03
CA HIS A 755 -27.78 12.98 13.81
C HIS A 755 -29.11 13.01 13.03
N ARG A 756 -29.43 14.14 12.40
CA ARG A 756 -30.56 14.27 11.46
C ARG A 756 -30.19 13.69 10.10
N LEU A 757 -31.18 13.28 9.32
CA LEU A 757 -30.99 12.80 7.95
C LEU A 757 -30.97 13.97 6.96
N GLU A 758 -31.58 15.10 7.33
CA GLU A 758 -31.70 16.31 6.51
C GLU A 758 -32.48 16.05 5.21
N ILE A 759 -33.51 15.20 5.30
CA ILE A 759 -34.39 14.83 4.18
C ILE A 759 -35.83 15.26 4.42
N GLU A 760 -36.60 15.42 3.35
CA GLU A 760 -38.02 15.71 3.42
C GLU A 760 -38.76 14.58 4.18
N GLY A 761 -39.68 14.97 5.08
CA GLY A 761 -40.50 14.03 5.85
C GLY A 761 -39.84 13.45 7.10
N GLU A 762 -38.60 13.84 7.45
CA GLU A 762 -37.90 13.30 8.64
C GLU A 762 -38.57 13.60 9.99
N ASP A 763 -39.37 14.67 10.07
CA ASP A 763 -40.14 15.04 11.27
C ASP A 763 -41.55 14.39 11.32
N SER A 764 -41.84 13.45 10.42
CA SER A 764 -43.14 12.76 10.37
C SER A 764 -43.36 11.86 11.59
N SER A 765 -44.62 11.73 12.02
CA SER A 765 -44.99 10.78 13.08
C SER A 765 -44.66 9.34 12.66
N GLY A 766 -43.95 8.61 13.53
CA GLY A 766 -43.42 7.27 13.26
C GLY A 766 -41.94 7.23 12.88
N VAL A 767 -41.29 8.39 12.67
CA VAL A 767 -39.84 8.48 12.51
C VAL A 767 -39.23 8.67 13.89
N TYR A 768 -38.35 7.74 14.28
CA TYR A 768 -37.70 7.78 15.58
C TYR A 768 -36.17 7.85 15.44
N PRO A 769 -35.51 8.81 16.09
CA PRO A 769 -34.08 8.74 16.33
C PRO A 769 -33.72 7.42 17.03
N SER A 770 -32.64 6.75 16.61
CA SER A 770 -32.25 5.43 17.14
C SER A 770 -32.08 5.43 18.67
N MET A 771 -31.50 6.48 19.24
CA MET A 771 -31.35 6.61 20.68
C MET A 771 -32.70 6.70 21.41
N GLN A 772 -33.69 7.40 20.85
CA GLN A 772 -35.03 7.50 21.43
C GLN A 772 -35.74 6.15 21.37
N PHE A 773 -35.66 5.47 20.22
CA PHE A 773 -36.25 4.16 20.00
C PHE A 773 -35.70 3.11 20.97
N LEU A 774 -34.37 3.05 21.09
CA LEU A 774 -33.69 2.11 21.99
C LEU A 774 -34.02 2.39 23.46
N LYS A 775 -34.05 3.67 23.87
CA LYS A 775 -34.44 4.06 25.25
C LYS A 775 -35.86 3.66 25.62
N ALA A 776 -36.80 3.88 24.70
CA ALA A 776 -38.20 3.51 24.89
C ALA A 776 -38.36 2.02 25.17
N PHE A 777 -37.70 1.18 24.39
CA PHE A 777 -37.73 -0.26 24.60
C PHE A 777 -36.97 -0.68 25.87
N ASN A 778 -35.72 -0.22 26.03
CA ASN A 778 -34.83 -0.72 27.08
C ASN A 778 -35.26 -0.32 28.50
N LEU A 779 -35.76 0.91 28.69
CA LEU A 779 -36.12 1.42 30.01
C LEU A 779 -37.60 1.20 30.32
N ARG A 780 -38.47 1.31 29.32
CA ARG A 780 -39.94 1.33 29.53
C ARG A 780 -40.68 0.14 28.91
N GLY A 781 -39.99 -0.72 28.16
CA GLY A 781 -40.62 -1.84 27.45
C GLY A 781 -41.58 -1.39 26.35
N GLU A 782 -41.46 -0.16 25.85
CA GLU A 782 -42.35 0.40 24.83
C GLU A 782 -42.05 -0.21 23.46
N ASN A 783 -43.08 -0.72 22.79
CA ASN A 783 -43.00 -1.19 21.42
C ASN A 783 -43.45 -0.08 20.47
N LEU A 784 -42.48 0.64 19.89
CA LEU A 784 -42.73 1.74 18.96
C LEU A 784 -42.79 1.32 17.48
N ALA A 785 -42.31 0.12 17.15
CA ALA A 785 -42.27 -0.40 15.79
C ALA A 785 -43.47 -1.31 15.49
N SER A 786 -43.95 -1.25 14.25
CA SER A 786 -45.01 -2.13 13.74
C SER A 786 -44.92 -2.24 12.22
N ARG A 787 -45.45 -3.31 11.64
CA ARG A 787 -45.45 -3.62 10.19
C ARG A 787 -44.04 -3.66 9.61
N GLY A 788 -43.79 -2.96 8.50
CA GLY A 788 -42.47 -2.78 7.91
C GLY A 788 -41.67 -1.71 8.63
N VAL A 789 -40.40 -1.98 8.91
CA VAL A 789 -39.48 -1.05 9.56
C VAL A 789 -38.28 -0.82 8.67
N VAL A 790 -37.99 0.44 8.37
CA VAL A 790 -36.75 0.84 7.68
C VAL A 790 -35.80 1.49 8.67
N VAL A 791 -34.57 0.96 8.75
CA VAL A 791 -33.50 1.50 9.59
C VAL A 791 -32.43 2.10 8.69
N VAL A 792 -32.13 3.37 8.89
CA VAL A 792 -31.12 4.10 8.11
C VAL A 792 -29.78 4.12 8.82
N GLY A 793 -28.76 3.48 8.24
CA GLY A 793 -27.38 3.52 8.72
C GLY A 793 -26.72 2.15 8.89
N GLY A 794 -25.38 2.12 8.95
CA GLY A 794 -24.59 0.88 9.04
C GLY A 794 -23.78 0.73 10.33
N GLY A 795 -24.02 1.57 11.34
CA GLY A 795 -23.30 1.54 12.62
C GLY A 795 -23.96 0.60 13.65
N ASN A 796 -23.24 0.34 14.75
CA ASN A 796 -23.73 -0.52 15.83
C ASN A 796 -25.13 -0.13 16.36
N SER A 797 -25.42 1.16 16.53
CA SER A 797 -26.75 1.62 16.97
C SER A 797 -27.87 1.35 15.95
N ALA A 798 -27.55 1.33 14.65
CA ALA A 798 -28.52 0.99 13.61
C ALA A 798 -28.85 -0.51 13.64
N ILE A 799 -27.82 -1.35 13.75
CA ILE A 799 -28.01 -2.80 13.91
C ILE A 799 -28.76 -3.12 15.21
N ASP A 800 -28.43 -2.44 16.32
CA ASP A 800 -29.16 -2.61 17.58
C ASP A 800 -30.64 -2.22 17.45
N ALA A 801 -30.94 -1.10 16.78
CA ALA A 801 -32.32 -0.69 16.54
C ALA A 801 -33.08 -1.70 15.66
N ALA A 802 -32.44 -2.23 14.62
CA ALA A 802 -33.03 -3.22 13.71
C ALA A 802 -33.34 -4.54 14.45
N ARG A 803 -32.38 -5.03 15.24
CA ARG A 803 -32.51 -6.24 16.05
C ARG A 803 -33.51 -6.07 17.20
N VAL A 804 -33.65 -4.88 17.77
CA VAL A 804 -34.75 -4.59 18.72
C VAL A 804 -36.10 -4.55 18.00
N ALA A 805 -36.18 -3.92 16.82
CA ALA A 805 -37.42 -3.81 16.05
C ALA A 805 -37.96 -5.19 15.64
N VAL A 806 -37.12 -6.09 15.11
CA VAL A 806 -37.56 -7.43 14.67
C VAL A 806 -38.13 -8.28 15.82
N ARG A 807 -37.76 -7.98 17.06
CA ARG A 807 -38.26 -8.66 18.26
C ARG A 807 -39.60 -8.11 18.78
N GLN A 808 -40.12 -7.03 18.20
CA GLN A 808 -41.42 -6.46 18.59
C GLN A 808 -42.56 -7.20 17.88
N LYS A 809 -43.57 -7.63 18.66
CA LYS A 809 -44.64 -8.52 18.17
C LYS A 809 -45.42 -8.01 16.95
N ALA A 810 -45.48 -6.69 16.76
CA ALA A 810 -46.25 -6.07 15.68
C ALA A 810 -45.43 -5.86 14.39
N VAL A 811 -44.15 -6.23 14.36
CA VAL A 811 -43.25 -6.05 13.21
C VAL A 811 -43.30 -7.28 12.31
N GLU A 812 -43.46 -7.04 11.01
CA GLU A 812 -43.56 -8.05 9.96
C GLU A 812 -42.24 -8.20 9.19
N SER A 813 -41.50 -7.10 9.03
CA SER A 813 -40.21 -7.08 8.33
C SER A 813 -39.35 -5.91 8.80
N VAL A 814 -38.03 -6.08 8.72
CA VAL A 814 -37.05 -5.03 9.02
C VAL A 814 -36.02 -4.97 7.90
N THR A 815 -35.84 -3.78 7.34
CA THR A 815 -34.84 -3.50 6.30
C THR A 815 -33.85 -2.45 6.79
N VAL A 816 -32.56 -2.77 6.78
CA VAL A 816 -31.48 -1.82 7.02
C VAL A 816 -30.98 -1.30 5.68
N ILE A 817 -31.02 0.02 5.48
CA ILE A 817 -30.44 0.66 4.29
C ILE A 817 -29.09 1.30 4.63
N TYR A 818 -28.08 1.02 3.80
CA TYR A 818 -26.75 1.58 3.95
C TYR A 818 -26.20 2.09 2.62
N ARG A 819 -25.76 3.35 2.59
CA ARG A 819 -25.29 4.05 1.38
C ARG A 819 -24.04 3.45 0.72
N ARG A 820 -23.34 2.53 1.38
CA ARG A 820 -22.07 1.93 0.93
C ARG A 820 -22.15 0.40 0.95
N THR A 821 -21.05 -0.28 0.64
CA THR A 821 -20.97 -1.75 0.69
C THR A 821 -20.90 -2.30 2.12
N ARG A 822 -21.17 -3.59 2.29
CA ARG A 822 -21.05 -4.30 3.59
C ARG A 822 -19.67 -4.12 4.22
N ASN A 823 -18.61 -4.24 3.42
CA ASN A 823 -17.22 -4.11 3.89
C ASN A 823 -16.91 -2.73 4.51
N GLU A 824 -17.71 -1.71 4.18
CA GLU A 824 -17.57 -0.35 4.70
C GLU A 824 -18.51 -0.06 5.89
N MET A 825 -19.30 -1.03 6.37
CA MET A 825 -20.17 -0.87 7.54
C MET A 825 -19.33 -0.74 8.83
N PRO A 826 -19.59 0.28 9.67
CA PRO A 826 -18.89 0.42 10.95
C PRO A 826 -19.32 -0.57 12.05
N ALA A 827 -20.47 -1.25 11.90
CA ALA A 827 -20.92 -2.25 12.87
C ALA A 827 -19.96 -3.46 12.94
N TYR A 828 -19.97 -4.16 14.08
CA TYR A 828 -19.16 -5.38 14.21
C TYR A 828 -19.70 -6.49 13.32
N GLU A 829 -18.80 -7.26 12.69
CA GLU A 829 -19.19 -8.30 11.72
C GLU A 829 -20.16 -9.32 12.35
N GLU A 830 -19.86 -9.78 13.56
CA GLU A 830 -20.70 -10.69 14.34
C GLU A 830 -22.13 -10.15 14.59
N GLU A 831 -22.31 -8.82 14.70
CA GLU A 831 -23.63 -8.20 14.88
C GLU A 831 -24.40 -8.11 13.56
N ILE A 832 -23.68 -7.90 12.45
CA ILE A 832 -24.24 -7.90 11.10
C ILE A 832 -24.71 -9.31 10.74
N GLU A 833 -23.88 -10.33 11.02
CA GLU A 833 -24.22 -11.74 10.81
C GLU A 833 -25.44 -12.15 11.63
N ALA A 834 -25.46 -11.84 12.93
CA ALA A 834 -26.60 -12.15 13.78
C ALA A 834 -27.89 -11.42 13.34
N ALA A 835 -27.80 -10.21 12.78
CA ALA A 835 -28.96 -9.50 12.24
C ALA A 835 -29.54 -10.23 11.01
N ILE A 836 -28.68 -10.71 10.11
CA ILE A 836 -29.10 -11.48 8.92
C ILE A 836 -29.74 -12.81 9.34
N GLU A 837 -29.16 -13.50 10.33
CA GLU A 837 -29.72 -14.75 10.88
C GLU A 837 -31.10 -14.55 11.51
N GLU A 838 -31.37 -13.36 12.08
CA GLU A 838 -32.67 -12.97 12.62
C GLU A 838 -33.70 -12.57 11.54
N GLY A 839 -33.34 -12.64 10.26
CA GLY A 839 -34.21 -12.31 9.14
C GLY A 839 -34.27 -10.82 8.78
N ILE A 840 -33.30 -10.02 9.24
CA ILE A 840 -33.19 -8.60 8.87
C ILE A 840 -32.56 -8.48 7.48
N GLU A 841 -33.25 -7.80 6.56
CA GLU A 841 -32.73 -7.53 5.24
C GLU A 841 -31.74 -6.36 5.28
N ILE A 842 -30.57 -6.48 4.65
CA ILE A 842 -29.58 -5.41 4.56
C ILE A 842 -29.39 -5.01 3.10
N GLN A 843 -29.90 -3.84 2.73
CA GLN A 843 -29.73 -3.26 1.41
C GLN A 843 -28.56 -2.27 1.40
N THR A 844 -27.44 -2.73 0.85
CA THR A 844 -26.23 -1.91 0.64
C THR A 844 -26.34 -1.08 -0.62
N LEU A 845 -25.53 -0.02 -0.72
CA LEU A 845 -25.56 0.95 -1.81
C LEU A 845 -26.92 1.63 -1.98
N VAL A 846 -27.66 1.85 -0.89
CA VAL A 846 -28.98 2.51 -0.92
C VAL A 846 -28.99 3.71 0.02
N SER A 847 -29.43 4.87 -0.48
CA SER A 847 -29.57 6.11 0.28
C SER A 847 -31.03 6.54 0.33
N PRO A 848 -31.56 7.02 1.48
CA PRO A 848 -32.89 7.62 1.52
C PRO A 848 -32.88 9.00 0.86
N VAL A 849 -33.96 9.32 0.15
CA VAL A 849 -34.18 10.62 -0.51
C VAL A 849 -35.23 11.43 0.25
N ARG A 850 -36.35 10.79 0.61
CA ARG A 850 -37.42 11.38 1.43
C ARG A 850 -38.27 10.30 2.09
N ILE A 851 -38.99 10.69 3.14
CA ILE A 851 -39.95 9.85 3.84
C ILE A 851 -41.35 10.18 3.36
N LEU A 852 -42.07 9.17 2.87
CA LEU A 852 -43.43 9.32 2.37
C LEU A 852 -44.41 9.17 3.51
N SER A 853 -45.35 10.12 3.63
CA SER A 853 -46.44 10.04 4.59
C SER A 853 -47.78 10.39 3.96
N GLN A 854 -48.84 9.71 4.41
CA GLN A 854 -50.23 10.02 4.08
C GLN A 854 -51.03 10.12 5.38
N ASN A 855 -51.80 11.20 5.54
CA ASN A 855 -52.62 11.45 6.74
C ASN A 855 -51.81 11.36 8.06
N GLY A 856 -50.55 11.81 8.03
CA GLY A 856 -49.67 11.82 9.20
C GLY A 856 -49.08 10.45 9.58
N ARG A 857 -49.25 9.41 8.75
CA ARG A 857 -48.61 8.10 8.94
C ARG A 857 -47.63 7.82 7.81
N ILE A 858 -46.50 7.21 8.16
CA ILE A 858 -45.48 6.78 7.19
C ILE A 858 -46.06 5.66 6.31
N THR A 859 -45.85 5.79 5.00
CA THR A 859 -46.27 4.81 3.99
C THR A 859 -45.10 4.21 3.23
N GLY A 860 -43.87 4.68 3.48
CA GLY A 860 -42.65 4.15 2.88
C GLY A 860 -41.50 5.16 2.87
N VAL A 861 -40.33 4.71 2.43
CA VAL A 861 -39.13 5.52 2.25
C VAL A 861 -38.71 5.47 0.78
N GLU A 862 -38.68 6.64 0.13
CA GLU A 862 -38.13 6.74 -1.22
C GLU A 862 -36.60 6.71 -1.13
N CYS A 863 -36.00 5.79 -1.87
CA CYS A 863 -34.57 5.51 -1.86
C CYS A 863 -33.99 5.57 -3.27
N ILE A 864 -32.68 5.79 -3.37
CA ILE A 864 -31.91 5.78 -4.62
C ILE A 864 -30.74 4.81 -4.49
N LYS A 865 -30.40 4.10 -5.57
CA LYS A 865 -29.20 3.26 -5.60
C LYS A 865 -27.96 4.14 -5.75
N ASN A 866 -26.85 3.67 -5.19
CA ASN A 866 -25.56 4.31 -5.30
C ASN A 866 -24.58 3.40 -6.04
N GLU A 867 -23.60 4.00 -6.68
CA GLU A 867 -22.36 3.34 -7.06
C GLU A 867 -21.20 3.87 -6.21
N LEU A 868 -20.11 3.11 -6.14
CA LEU A 868 -18.91 3.56 -5.44
C LEU A 868 -18.09 4.47 -6.35
N GLY A 869 -18.20 5.77 -6.13
CA GLY A 869 -17.35 6.78 -6.76
C GLY A 869 -15.97 6.89 -6.11
N GLU A 870 -15.37 8.06 -6.25
CA GLU A 870 -14.01 8.31 -5.78
C GLU A 870 -13.85 8.14 -4.27
N ILE A 871 -12.65 7.75 -3.84
CA ILE A 871 -12.29 7.70 -2.43
C ILE A 871 -12.30 9.12 -1.83
N ASP A 872 -13.05 9.32 -0.74
CA ASP A 872 -13.06 10.57 0.01
C ASP A 872 -11.82 10.71 0.92
N SER A 873 -11.70 11.87 1.56
CA SER A 873 -10.65 12.16 2.55
C SER A 873 -10.64 11.21 3.75
N SER A 874 -11.72 10.44 3.97
CA SER A 874 -11.79 9.38 4.98
C SER A 874 -11.32 8.02 4.44
N GLY A 875 -10.74 7.95 3.26
CA GLY A 875 -10.23 6.72 2.65
C GLY A 875 -11.32 5.74 2.22
N ARG A 876 -12.60 6.13 2.26
CA ARG A 876 -13.76 5.31 1.85
C ARG A 876 -14.29 5.80 0.52
N ARG A 877 -14.84 4.89 -0.29
CA ARG A 877 -15.43 5.32 -1.57
C ARG A 877 -16.69 6.15 -1.30
N ARG A 878 -16.83 7.27 -2.03
CA ARG A 878 -18.01 8.13 -1.95
C ARG A 878 -19.18 7.40 -2.60
N PRO A 879 -20.33 7.30 -1.93
CA PRO A 879 -21.53 6.85 -2.60
C PRO A 879 -22.01 7.92 -3.57
N VAL A 880 -22.15 7.56 -4.84
CA VAL A 880 -22.66 8.44 -5.90
C VAL A 880 -24.04 7.94 -6.30
N PRO A 881 -25.10 8.74 -6.15
CA PRO A 881 -26.44 8.33 -6.54
C PRO A 881 -26.55 8.07 -8.04
N VAL A 882 -27.21 6.97 -8.42
CA VAL A 882 -27.45 6.60 -9.82
C VAL A 882 -28.84 7.09 -10.20
N SER A 883 -28.92 8.17 -10.99
CA SER A 883 -30.20 8.76 -11.42
C SER A 883 -31.08 7.74 -12.15
N GLY A 884 -32.40 7.77 -11.90
CA GLY A 884 -33.35 6.84 -12.53
C GLY A 884 -33.48 5.48 -11.82
N THR A 885 -32.87 5.33 -10.64
CA THR A 885 -32.95 4.11 -9.81
C THR A 885 -33.79 4.30 -8.54
N GLU A 886 -34.59 5.36 -8.51
CA GLU A 886 -35.48 5.69 -7.41
C GLU A 886 -36.53 4.58 -7.24
N HIS A 887 -36.66 4.10 -6.00
CA HIS A 887 -37.61 3.05 -5.64
C HIS A 887 -38.12 3.29 -4.22
N ILE A 888 -39.28 2.71 -3.89
CA ILE A 888 -39.92 2.87 -2.59
C ILE A 888 -39.76 1.58 -1.81
N ILE A 889 -39.27 1.69 -0.57
CA ILE A 889 -39.35 0.63 0.42
C ILE A 889 -40.61 0.90 1.27
N PRO A 890 -41.62 0.01 1.24
CA PRO A 890 -42.91 0.24 1.89
C PRO A 890 -42.85 0.23 3.43
#